data_AF-N9VAT0-F1
#
_entry.id   AF-N9VAT0-F1
#
_cell.length_a   1.000
_cell.length_b   1.000
_cell.length_c   1.000
_cell.angle_alpha   90.00
_cell.angle_beta   90.00
_cell.angle_gamma   90.00
#
_symmetry.space_group_name_H-M   'P 1'
#
loop_
_entity.id
_entity.type
_entity.pdbx_description
1 polymer ?
#
loop_
_entity_poly.entity_id
_entity_poly.type
_entity_poly.pdbx_seq_one_letter_code
_entity_poly.pdbx_strand_id
1 'polypeptide(L)'
;MKLGKKTFIFSLLVNAILPMSLLSFSVQNKNTNKRLNNKNKLLKNNSSSTFKLKEYEFSDLTKNNSNELKKIELGLYNDVAYIGIKEFLKATKTVTNFNDYSFSWIKLNNKLYKKQKYLEHNFKDNKVTLNVINKLVNDSDPDDQIQNKYSIEIDFQTKKINVSNYKFFTEILKDYKRGEEELQIEFLSKKNLNEKTHFSYDLSKYDIEILKDKKDLYLPVVLLNQILLNESNYQTYFNGEYFNLFNYFETLGSSYGPALLKQSNVNNENIPLGLKEFQYKYFPFLFDYYYGIKNKNNQSYKNFFATYEDDILAENDNHYLATKDIINDLGDLHSTSIIDGYYNHDNDAIKNIEKEFRKIRRIRKRAEIENELGKRDFGKIEYSITYTPDRKTGIISFRAFDKMTASGIEKSLEIAKNEGIKNIVFNITVNSGGYVGSAFEIMGFMTNKPFYSYTYNPLSQEKSVEEIKSKYKKYDFNYFILTSPFSFSAANILAQMVKDNKVAKVIGYKTHGGASAINYAILPTGDIIQISSNHVFSDKNFNNIEFGVKPDIFFEEDIYKNQDQLYDLNYIQQIVNKETNEEAKQDISFLIKNPNLGLLKSSDFVSLYEALKNKNPNFNIAFDDLEFQSINKIPNEKNEYEVSLKIKDNNTNYFGTIKLIFSLEENAKPFNPNGNTEDRNEKDKNNADKNRPKNKKTLRIILGIFGSLLVISLILVIVFLVLKLKKKTKQ
;
A
#
# COMPACT_ATOMS: atom_id res chain seq x y z
N MET A 1 -18.55 32.31 19.80
CA MET A 1 -18.20 32.79 18.44
C MET A 1 -17.15 31.84 17.85
N LYS A 2 -17.50 30.70 17.22
CA LYS A 2 -17.81 30.48 15.79
C LYS A 2 -16.80 31.10 14.78
N LEU A 3 -15.60 30.54 14.72
CA LEU A 3 -14.67 30.61 13.57
C LEU A 3 -13.65 29.44 13.61
N GLY A 4 -14.14 28.20 13.66
CA GLY A 4 -13.28 27.00 13.81
C GLY A 4 -13.66 25.80 12.93
N LYS A 5 -14.45 25.98 11.87
CA LYS A 5 -14.97 24.86 11.06
C LYS A 5 -14.68 24.93 9.54
N LYS A 6 -14.03 25.99 9.05
CA LYS A 6 -13.80 26.16 7.58
C LYS A 6 -12.41 25.75 7.08
N THR A 7 -11.41 25.61 7.95
CA THR A 7 -10.06 25.19 7.57
C THR A 7 -9.90 23.67 7.43
N PHE A 8 -10.82 22.88 7.98
CA PHE A 8 -10.74 21.41 7.98
C PHE A 8 -11.24 20.76 6.68
N ILE A 9 -11.96 21.49 5.83
CA ILE A 9 -12.48 20.96 4.55
C ILE A 9 -11.44 21.11 3.43
N PHE A 10 -10.48 22.03 3.55
CA PHE A 10 -9.46 22.25 2.51
C PHE A 10 -8.34 21.20 2.52
N SER A 11 -8.08 20.53 3.64
CA SER A 11 -7.14 19.40 3.68
C SER A 11 -7.69 18.11 3.05
N LEU A 12 -9.00 18.01 2.85
CA LEU A 12 -9.62 16.90 2.12
C LEU A 12 -9.45 17.03 0.60
N LEU A 13 -9.24 18.24 0.04
CA LEU A 13 -9.09 18.39 -1.42
C LEU A 13 -7.71 17.98 -1.92
N VAL A 14 -6.64 18.14 -1.14
CA VAL A 14 -5.28 17.76 -1.57
C VAL A 14 -5.10 16.23 -1.57
N ASN A 15 -5.87 15.50 -0.76
CA ASN A 15 -5.86 14.03 -0.72
C ASN A 15 -7.05 13.37 -1.45
N ALA A 16 -7.94 14.14 -2.09
CA ALA A 16 -9.12 13.61 -2.81
C ALA A 16 -9.40 14.25 -4.18
N ILE A 17 -8.52 15.10 -4.73
CA ILE A 17 -8.73 15.70 -6.06
C ILE A 17 -7.48 15.59 -6.92
N LEU A 18 -7.51 14.62 -7.83
CA LEU A 18 -7.25 14.83 -9.24
C LEU A 18 -8.15 13.87 -10.06
N PRO A 19 -9.39 14.26 -10.41
CA PRO A 19 -10.07 13.64 -11.53
C PRO A 19 -9.50 14.26 -12.81
N MET A 20 -8.47 13.64 -13.40
CA MET A 20 -7.95 14.08 -14.70
C MET A 20 -8.96 13.75 -15.80
N SER A 21 -9.76 14.76 -16.18
CA SER A 21 -10.65 14.69 -17.33
C SER A 21 -10.24 15.69 -18.44
N LEU A 22 -9.81 15.10 -19.55
CA LEU A 22 -9.98 15.48 -20.97
C LEU A 22 -10.00 16.97 -21.37
N LEU A 23 -8.96 17.41 -22.11
CA LEU A 23 -9.10 18.28 -23.28
C LEU A 23 -8.08 17.89 -24.37
N SER A 24 -8.57 17.62 -25.58
CA SER A 24 -7.80 17.23 -26.76
C SER A 24 -7.36 18.44 -27.59
N PHE A 25 -6.08 18.51 -27.97
CA PHE A 25 -5.62 19.31 -29.11
C PHE A 25 -4.58 18.56 -29.94
N SER A 26 -4.59 18.83 -31.25
CA SER A 26 -3.86 18.16 -32.33
C SER A 26 -2.34 18.35 -32.24
N VAL A 27 -1.62 17.25 -32.46
CA VAL A 27 -0.15 17.17 -32.51
C VAL A 27 0.38 17.73 -33.83
N GLN A 28 1.41 18.57 -33.76
CA GLN A 28 2.39 18.74 -34.83
C GLN A 28 3.63 17.89 -34.48
N ASN A 29 3.96 16.97 -35.38
CA ASN A 29 5.08 16.02 -35.27
C ASN A 29 6.40 16.74 -34.96
N LYS A 30 7.13 16.31 -33.92
CA LYS A 30 8.56 16.55 -33.82
C LYS A 30 9.31 15.23 -33.99
N ASN A 31 10.04 15.18 -35.10
CA ASN A 31 10.96 14.12 -35.47
C ASN A 31 11.99 13.88 -34.37
N THR A 32 12.13 12.61 -34.00
CA THR A 32 13.26 12.04 -33.28
C THR A 32 14.52 12.16 -34.15
N ASN A 33 15.39 13.12 -33.84
CA ASN A 33 16.76 13.09 -34.33
C ASN A 33 17.69 12.64 -33.20
N LYS A 34 17.98 11.34 -33.20
CA LYS A 34 19.19 10.76 -32.61
C LYS A 34 20.40 11.48 -33.21
N ARG A 35 21.09 12.28 -32.39
CA ARG A 35 22.51 12.61 -32.61
C ARG A 35 23.28 12.26 -31.35
N LEU A 36 23.73 11.01 -31.28
CA LEU A 36 25.00 10.70 -30.64
C LEU A 36 26.10 11.45 -31.39
N ASN A 37 26.96 12.16 -30.66
CA ASN A 37 28.40 11.94 -30.76
C ASN A 37 29.20 12.75 -29.73
N ASN A 38 29.89 12.02 -28.85
CA ASN A 38 31.29 12.23 -28.50
C ASN A 38 31.76 13.67 -28.18
N LYS A 39 31.30 14.25 -27.06
CA LYS A 39 31.97 15.42 -26.48
C LYS A 39 32.10 15.50 -24.95
N ASN A 40 31.74 14.46 -24.19
CA ASN A 40 31.84 14.49 -22.72
C ASN A 40 32.98 13.64 -22.12
N LYS A 41 34.07 13.42 -22.86
CA LYS A 41 35.28 12.77 -22.30
C LYS A 41 36.45 13.73 -22.04
N LEU A 42 36.23 15.05 -22.17
CA LEU A 42 37.27 16.08 -22.03
C LEU A 42 36.84 17.25 -21.12
N LEU A 43 36.28 16.94 -19.95
CA LEU A 43 36.19 17.89 -18.82
C LEU A 43 36.43 17.16 -17.49
N LYS A 44 37.43 16.26 -17.43
CA LYS A 44 38.08 15.92 -16.16
C LYS A 44 39.28 16.84 -16.01
N ASN A 45 39.05 18.07 -15.58
CA ASN A 45 40.13 18.94 -15.11
C ASN A 45 39.66 19.79 -13.94
N ASN A 46 40.31 19.55 -12.80
CA ASN A 46 40.51 20.44 -11.66
C ASN A 46 39.29 20.92 -10.87
N SER A 47 38.80 20.07 -9.96
CA SER A 47 38.30 20.53 -8.66
C SER A 47 38.93 19.70 -7.54
N SER A 48 40.18 20.03 -7.19
CA SER A 48 40.60 19.83 -5.79
C SER A 48 39.87 20.88 -4.94
N SER A 49 38.55 20.78 -4.83
CA SER A 49 37.75 21.64 -3.95
C SER A 49 37.99 21.16 -2.52
N THR A 50 38.86 21.84 -1.80
CA THR A 50 38.97 21.66 -0.34
C THR A 50 37.59 21.88 0.26
N PHE A 51 37.03 20.86 0.91
CA PHE A 51 35.79 20.96 1.67
C PHE A 51 35.95 22.05 2.74
N LYS A 52 35.11 23.09 2.65
CA LYS A 52 35.12 24.22 3.58
C LYS A 52 33.71 24.48 4.06
N LEU A 53 33.59 24.61 5.36
CA LEU A 53 32.35 24.97 6.01
C LEU A 53 32.05 26.46 5.82
N LYS A 54 30.76 26.76 5.71
CA LYS A 54 30.19 28.12 5.62
C LYS A 54 28.90 28.15 6.45
N GLU A 55 28.59 29.33 6.96
CA GLU A 55 27.29 29.58 7.60
C GLU A 55 26.21 29.83 6.54
N TYR A 56 25.03 29.26 6.76
CA TYR A 56 23.81 29.50 6.01
C TYR A 56 22.69 29.88 6.97
N GLU A 57 21.70 30.60 6.47
CA GLU A 57 20.52 30.96 7.25
C GLU A 57 19.67 29.71 7.54
N PHE A 58 19.14 29.63 8.76
CA PHE A 58 18.23 28.57 9.19
C PHE A 58 16.81 29.11 9.28
N SER A 59 15.86 28.37 8.72
CA SER A 59 14.44 28.73 8.72
C SER A 59 13.60 27.57 9.25
N ASP A 60 12.88 27.80 10.34
CA ASP A 60 11.87 26.86 10.84
C ASP A 60 10.49 27.29 10.33
N LEU A 61 10.01 26.56 9.32
CA LEU A 61 8.73 26.76 8.64
C LEU A 61 7.58 25.98 9.31
N THR A 62 7.81 25.37 10.48
CA THR A 62 6.76 24.67 11.22
C THR A 62 5.84 25.66 11.95
N LYS A 63 4.56 25.33 12.12
CA LYS A 63 3.57 26.27 12.71
C LYS A 63 3.90 26.76 14.12
N ASN A 64 4.63 25.97 14.90
CA ASN A 64 4.95 26.30 16.29
C ASN A 64 6.33 26.98 16.45
N ASN A 65 7.07 27.15 15.35
CA ASN A 65 8.39 27.81 15.22
C ASN A 65 9.16 27.95 16.54
N SER A 66 9.46 26.81 17.14
CA SER A 66 10.03 26.73 18.49
C SER A 66 11.55 26.60 18.46
N ASN A 67 12.15 26.54 17.26
CA ASN A 67 13.58 26.45 17.12
C ASN A 67 14.22 27.85 17.17
N GLU A 68 15.07 28.07 18.18
CA GLU A 68 15.81 29.33 18.35
C GLU A 68 17.02 29.44 17.41
N LEU A 69 17.37 28.37 16.69
CA LEU A 69 18.49 28.37 15.74
C LEU A 69 18.27 29.43 14.65
N LYS A 70 19.33 30.18 14.30
CA LYS A 70 19.29 31.20 13.24
C LYS A 70 20.19 30.89 12.07
N LYS A 71 21.28 30.16 12.32
CA LYS A 71 22.26 29.80 11.31
C LYS A 71 22.69 28.35 11.49
N ILE A 72 23.19 27.76 10.41
CA ILE A 72 23.73 26.42 10.40
C ILE A 72 25.04 26.39 9.63
N GLU A 73 25.96 25.52 10.07
CA GLU A 73 27.25 25.34 9.40
C GLU A 73 27.25 24.09 8.52
N LEU A 74 27.46 24.26 7.21
CA LEU A 74 27.58 23.15 6.25
C LEU A 74 28.58 23.51 5.14
N GLY A 75 29.04 22.51 4.39
CA GLY A 75 29.99 22.70 3.29
C GLY A 75 29.51 22.06 2.00
N LEU A 76 30.00 22.56 0.86
CA LEU A 76 29.76 21.94 -0.44
C LEU A 76 30.96 21.04 -0.81
N TYR A 77 30.67 19.82 -1.29
CA TYR A 77 31.64 18.90 -1.85
C TYR A 77 31.10 18.35 -3.16
N ASN A 78 31.79 18.61 -4.27
CA ASN A 78 31.30 18.34 -5.63
C ASN A 78 29.86 18.86 -5.83
N ASP A 79 29.63 20.13 -5.47
CA ASP A 79 28.33 20.83 -5.53
C ASP A 79 27.23 20.31 -4.59
N VAL A 80 27.46 19.22 -3.84
CA VAL A 80 26.48 18.64 -2.91
C VAL A 80 26.65 19.24 -1.52
N ALA A 81 25.54 19.57 -0.85
CA ALA A 81 25.54 20.03 0.54
C ALA A 81 25.79 18.89 1.52
N TYR A 82 26.87 19.02 2.30
CA TYR A 82 27.30 18.11 3.35
C TYR A 82 27.26 18.81 4.70
N ILE A 83 26.65 18.15 5.68
CA ILE A 83 26.49 18.66 7.04
C ILE A 83 27.02 17.65 8.07
N GLY A 84 27.61 18.16 9.15
CA GLY A 84 28.05 17.33 10.27
C GLY A 84 26.84 16.70 10.97
N ILE A 85 26.91 15.43 11.36
CA ILE A 85 25.79 14.72 11.99
C ILE A 85 25.31 15.45 13.26
N LYS A 86 26.22 15.95 14.08
CA LYS A 86 25.89 16.72 15.29
C LYS A 86 25.19 18.03 14.94
N GLU A 87 25.60 18.71 13.88
CA GLU A 87 25.00 19.96 13.44
C GLU A 87 23.59 19.74 12.89
N PHE A 88 23.39 18.66 12.11
CA PHE A 88 22.07 18.23 11.66
C PHE A 88 21.13 17.95 12.84
N LEU A 89 21.60 17.22 13.87
CA LEU A 89 20.80 16.92 15.06
C LEU A 89 20.42 18.19 15.86
N LYS A 90 21.27 19.22 15.89
CA LYS A 90 20.91 20.52 16.47
C LYS A 90 19.79 21.19 15.69
N ALA A 91 19.87 21.17 14.36
CA ALA A 91 18.86 21.76 13.49
C ALA A 91 17.50 21.06 13.62
N THR A 92 17.50 19.76 13.93
CA THR A 92 16.29 18.96 14.11
C THR A 92 15.89 18.74 15.57
N LYS A 93 16.50 19.45 16.54
CA LYS A 93 16.28 19.21 17.98
C LYS A 93 14.83 19.36 18.45
N THR A 94 14.02 20.14 17.74
CA THR A 94 12.58 20.29 18.05
C THR A 94 11.76 19.07 17.65
N VAL A 95 12.31 18.22 16.76
CA VAL A 95 11.69 17.01 16.22
C VAL A 95 12.32 15.75 16.83
N THR A 96 13.63 15.77 17.07
CA THR A 96 14.42 14.66 17.61
C THR A 96 14.74 14.89 19.09
N ASN A 97 14.77 13.84 19.95
CA ASN A 97 15.13 13.97 21.38
C ASN A 97 16.64 14.26 21.63
N PHE A 98 17.26 15.08 20.79
CA PHE A 98 18.68 15.40 20.86
C PHE A 98 18.95 16.46 21.93
N ASN A 99 19.78 16.13 22.93
CA ASN A 99 20.10 16.98 24.09
C ASN A 99 18.90 17.48 24.93
N ASP A 100 17.70 16.98 24.65
CA ASP A 100 16.49 17.19 25.44
C ASP A 100 16.18 15.91 26.20
N TYR A 101 15.89 16.03 27.50
CA TYR A 101 15.21 14.98 28.24
C TYR A 101 13.70 15.15 28.06
N SER A 102 13.06 14.26 27.31
CA SER A 102 11.60 14.18 27.35
C SER A 102 11.17 13.33 28.55
N PHE A 103 10.23 13.87 29.32
CA PHE A 103 9.63 13.22 30.48
C PHE A 103 8.14 13.00 30.25
N SER A 104 7.67 11.78 30.47
CA SER A 104 6.24 11.47 30.48
C SER A 104 5.94 10.39 31.51
N TRP A 105 4.76 10.42 32.09
CA TRP A 105 4.30 9.36 32.98
C TRP A 105 3.56 8.28 32.20
N ILE A 106 3.85 7.01 32.47
CA ILE A 106 3.17 5.86 31.87
C ILE A 106 2.75 4.90 32.96
N LYS A 107 1.52 4.39 32.88
CA LYS A 107 1.03 3.35 33.78
C LYS A 107 1.17 1.98 33.12
N LEU A 108 1.92 1.07 33.74
CA LEU A 108 2.12 -0.31 33.28
C LEU A 108 1.77 -1.24 34.43
N ASN A 109 0.87 -2.20 34.22
CA ASN A 109 0.45 -3.18 35.25
C ASN A 109 0.09 -2.53 36.60
N ASN A 110 -0.68 -1.44 36.57
CA ASN A 110 -1.05 -0.61 37.72
C ASN A 110 0.08 0.14 38.45
N LYS A 111 1.33 0.02 38.00
CA LYS A 111 2.47 0.81 38.49
C LYS A 111 2.69 2.06 37.62
N LEU A 112 3.13 3.15 38.24
CA LEU A 112 3.43 4.40 37.55
C LEU A 112 4.94 4.48 37.26
N TYR A 113 5.31 4.71 36.02
CA TYR A 113 6.69 4.84 35.58
C TYR A 113 6.94 6.23 34.99
N LYS A 114 8.07 6.84 35.38
CA LYS A 114 8.64 8.01 34.71
C LYS A 114 9.44 7.55 33.49
N LYS A 115 8.93 7.84 32.30
CA LYS A 115 9.65 7.66 31.04
C LYS A 115 10.62 8.81 30.83
N GLN A 116 11.88 8.47 30.60
CA GLN A 116 12.96 9.37 30.21
C GLN A 116 13.48 8.91 28.86
N LYS A 117 13.57 9.83 27.92
CA LYS A 117 14.02 9.54 26.57
C LYS A 117 15.00 10.62 26.11
N TYR A 118 16.13 10.18 25.58
CA TYR A 118 17.20 11.05 25.11
C TYR A 118 18.03 10.38 24.02
N LEU A 119 18.66 11.19 23.17
CA LEU A 119 19.57 10.78 22.10
C LEU A 119 20.99 11.24 22.40
N GLU A 120 21.92 10.28 22.46
CA GLU A 120 23.35 10.56 22.58
C GLU A 120 24.03 10.55 21.21
N HIS A 121 24.95 11.50 20.98
CA HIS A 121 25.91 11.49 19.87
C HIS A 121 27.32 11.28 20.43
N ASN A 122 28.05 10.34 19.86
CA ASN A 122 29.44 10.08 20.19
C ASN A 122 30.28 9.95 18.92
N PHE A 123 31.37 10.72 18.84
CA PHE A 123 32.37 10.61 17.77
C PHE A 123 33.68 10.05 18.33
N LYS A 124 34.07 8.86 17.87
CA LYS A 124 35.30 8.19 18.31
C LYS A 124 35.83 7.29 17.19
N ASP A 125 37.15 7.20 17.04
CA ASP A 125 37.82 6.24 16.13
C ASP A 125 37.33 6.30 14.66
N ASN A 126 37.00 7.50 14.16
CA ASN A 126 36.39 7.75 12.84
C ASN A 126 34.96 7.18 12.68
N LYS A 127 34.26 6.97 13.78
CA LYS A 127 32.88 6.51 13.81
C LYS A 127 32.01 7.51 14.56
N VAL A 128 30.77 7.68 14.08
CA VAL A 128 29.71 8.30 14.86
C VAL A 128 28.74 7.24 15.31
N THR A 129 28.48 7.18 16.61
CA THR A 129 27.42 6.36 17.19
C THR A 129 26.33 7.26 17.72
N LEU A 130 25.10 6.98 17.28
CA LEU A 130 23.87 7.57 17.81
C LEU A 130 23.15 6.54 18.67
N ASN A 131 22.88 6.87 19.94
CA ASN A 131 22.15 5.97 20.84
C ASN A 131 20.87 6.63 21.31
N VAL A 132 19.72 6.06 20.95
CA VAL A 132 18.44 6.40 21.56
C VAL A 132 18.26 5.53 22.80
N ILE A 133 18.12 6.17 23.95
CA ILE A 133 17.93 5.49 25.23
C ILE A 133 16.55 5.86 25.78
N ASN A 134 15.75 4.82 26.04
CA ASN A 134 14.43 4.89 26.63
C ASN A 134 14.47 4.21 28.00
N LYS A 135 14.41 5.00 29.06
CA LYS A 135 14.42 4.53 30.44
C LYS A 135 13.06 4.75 31.09
N LEU A 136 12.47 3.70 31.65
CA LEU A 136 11.30 3.75 32.50
C LEU A 136 11.78 3.51 33.93
N VAL A 137 11.47 4.43 34.84
CA VAL A 137 11.79 4.29 36.27
C VAL A 137 10.49 4.30 37.05
N ASN A 138 10.21 3.27 37.84
CA ASN A 138 9.02 3.24 38.67
C ASN A 138 9.07 4.37 39.70
N ASP A 139 7.94 5.07 39.86
CA ASP A 139 7.80 6.22 40.75
C ASP A 139 8.01 5.85 42.22
N SER A 140 7.51 4.67 42.62
CA SER A 140 7.55 4.19 44.00
C SER A 140 8.76 3.30 44.31
N ASP A 141 9.46 2.82 43.28
CA ASP A 141 10.59 1.90 43.42
C ASP A 141 11.65 2.21 42.34
N PRO A 142 12.63 3.08 42.61
CA PRO A 142 13.64 3.47 41.62
C PRO A 142 14.50 2.30 41.08
N ASP A 143 14.55 1.16 41.78
CA ASP A 143 15.28 -0.03 41.35
C ASP A 143 14.49 -0.84 40.29
N ASP A 144 13.16 -0.70 40.25
CA ASP A 144 12.27 -1.19 39.18
C ASP A 144 12.37 -0.26 37.96
N GLN A 145 13.45 -0.45 37.19
CA GLN A 145 13.74 0.29 35.97
C GLN A 145 13.84 -0.62 34.74
N ILE A 146 13.32 -0.15 33.60
CA ILE A 146 13.41 -0.80 32.30
C ILE A 146 14.16 0.14 31.36
N GLN A 147 15.22 -0.34 30.72
CA GLN A 147 15.98 0.44 29.75
C GLN A 147 16.03 -0.28 28.41
N ASN A 148 15.60 0.42 27.35
CA ASN A 148 15.77 0.00 25.97
C ASN A 148 16.77 0.93 25.28
N LYS A 149 17.67 0.36 24.48
CA LYS A 149 18.66 1.09 23.69
C LYS A 149 18.58 0.67 22.23
N TYR A 150 18.48 1.65 21.34
CA TYR A 150 18.57 1.46 19.89
C TYR A 150 19.69 2.35 19.35
N SER A 151 20.42 1.89 18.35
CA SER A 151 21.64 2.56 17.92
C SER A 151 21.84 2.54 16.41
N ILE A 152 22.46 3.61 15.92
CA ILE A 152 23.06 3.69 14.59
C ILE A 152 24.56 3.94 14.75
N GLU A 153 25.36 3.19 14.01
CA GLU A 153 26.80 3.42 13.86
C GLU A 153 27.11 3.79 12.42
N ILE A 154 27.75 4.94 12.21
CA ILE A 154 28.21 5.43 10.91
C ILE A 154 29.73 5.34 10.91
N ASP A 155 30.27 4.54 10.00
CA ASP A 155 31.71 4.22 9.94
C ASP A 155 32.33 4.79 8.66
N PHE A 156 33.26 5.73 8.85
CA PHE A 156 33.99 6.37 7.75
C PHE A 156 34.84 5.40 6.93
N GLN A 157 35.48 4.42 7.57
CA GLN A 157 36.41 3.52 6.87
C GLN A 157 35.65 2.51 6.01
N THR A 158 34.58 1.93 6.57
CA THR A 158 33.81 0.92 5.85
C THR A 158 32.73 1.52 4.94
N LYS A 159 32.44 2.82 5.07
CA LYS A 159 31.34 3.53 4.40
C LYS A 159 29.98 2.86 4.65
N LYS A 160 29.79 2.32 5.85
CA LYS A 160 28.57 1.63 6.26
C LYS A 160 27.86 2.38 7.38
N ILE A 161 26.54 2.28 7.37
CA ILE A 161 25.66 2.74 8.43
C ILE A 161 24.95 1.50 8.99
N ASN A 162 25.36 1.06 10.16
CA ASN A 162 24.83 -0.12 10.83
C ASN A 162 23.70 0.29 11.78
N VAL A 163 22.56 -0.38 11.69
CA VAL A 163 21.36 -0.11 12.49
C VAL A 163 21.07 -1.32 13.35
N SER A 164 20.91 -1.13 14.66
CA SER A 164 20.65 -2.25 15.57
C SER A 164 19.21 -2.75 15.53
N ASN A 165 18.27 -1.84 15.28
CA ASN A 165 16.84 -2.12 15.19
C ASN A 165 16.12 -1.03 14.38
N TYR A 166 15.14 -1.41 13.56
CA TYR A 166 14.29 -0.45 12.83
C TYR A 166 13.57 0.54 13.77
N LYS A 167 13.25 0.13 15.01
CA LYS A 167 12.67 1.00 16.03
C LYS A 167 13.50 2.25 16.33
N PHE A 168 14.79 2.29 16.00
CA PHE A 168 15.59 3.51 16.10
C PHE A 168 14.91 4.69 15.39
N PHE A 169 14.35 4.50 14.19
CA PHE A 169 13.81 5.60 13.38
C PHE A 169 12.50 6.19 13.93
N THR A 170 11.69 5.39 14.62
CA THR A 170 10.52 5.90 15.34
C THR A 170 10.91 6.45 16.71
N GLU A 171 11.92 5.86 17.35
CA GLU A 171 12.35 6.24 18.69
C GLU A 171 13.28 7.45 18.70
N ILE A 172 13.89 7.87 17.60
CA ILE A 172 14.63 9.14 17.60
C ILE A 172 13.69 10.36 17.76
N LEU A 173 12.44 10.23 17.35
CA LEU A 173 11.44 11.29 17.31
C LEU A 173 10.82 11.59 18.69
N LYS A 174 10.54 12.87 18.97
CA LYS A 174 10.00 13.37 20.24
C LYS A 174 8.54 12.96 20.45
N ASP A 175 7.68 13.26 19.49
CA ASP A 175 6.22 13.06 19.56
C ASP A 175 5.70 12.15 18.44
N TYR A 176 6.38 11.03 18.19
CA TYR A 176 5.89 10.05 17.21
C TYR A 176 4.52 9.52 17.66
N LYS A 177 3.49 9.82 16.87
CA LYS A 177 2.13 9.31 17.00
C LYS A 177 1.66 8.85 15.65
N ARG A 178 1.01 7.70 15.63
CA ARG A 178 0.28 7.24 14.44
C ARG A 178 -0.98 8.07 14.30
N GLY A 179 -1.34 8.45 13.07
CA GLY A 179 -2.58 9.17 12.86
C GLY A 179 -3.80 8.36 13.34
N GLU A 180 -3.74 7.04 13.21
CA GLU A 180 -4.82 6.11 13.57
C GLU A 180 -5.13 6.14 15.08
N GLU A 181 -4.21 6.62 15.92
CA GLU A 181 -4.45 6.78 17.37
C GLU A 181 -5.50 7.85 17.69
N GLU A 182 -5.82 8.74 16.74
CA GLU A 182 -6.90 9.73 16.90
C GLU A 182 -8.30 9.15 16.65
N LEU A 183 -8.38 7.91 16.13
CA LEU A 183 -9.63 7.26 15.76
C LEU A 183 -10.21 6.40 16.89
N GLN A 184 -11.39 5.82 16.65
CA GLN A 184 -12.06 4.89 17.56
C GLN A 184 -11.46 3.48 17.49
N ILE A 185 -10.16 3.38 17.74
CA ILE A 185 -9.35 2.16 17.63
C ILE A 185 -8.51 1.96 18.89
N GLU A 186 -8.25 0.71 19.25
CA GLU A 186 -7.31 0.28 20.28
C GLU A 186 -6.30 -0.68 19.65
N PHE A 187 -5.01 -0.35 19.75
CA PHE A 187 -3.91 -1.24 19.39
C PHE A 187 -3.54 -2.08 20.61
N LEU A 188 -3.92 -3.35 20.62
CA LEU A 188 -3.80 -4.21 21.80
C LEU A 188 -2.38 -4.79 21.93
N SER A 189 -1.81 -5.26 20.82
CA SER A 189 -0.45 -5.81 20.81
C SER A 189 0.19 -5.73 19.43
N LYS A 190 1.52 -5.69 19.39
CA LYS A 190 2.31 -5.81 18.15
C LYS A 190 3.46 -6.78 18.36
N LYS A 191 3.56 -7.79 17.50
CA LYS A 191 4.60 -8.82 17.54
C LYS A 191 5.38 -8.84 16.23
N ASN A 192 6.70 -8.73 16.33
CA ASN A 192 7.59 -9.06 15.22
C ASN A 192 7.92 -10.56 15.28
N LEU A 193 7.76 -11.27 14.17
CA LEU A 193 8.00 -12.71 14.04
C LEU A 193 9.45 -13.03 13.63
N ASN A 194 10.24 -12.04 13.24
CA ASN A 194 11.64 -12.23 12.90
C ASN A 194 12.54 -11.98 14.12
N GLU A 195 13.59 -12.79 14.23
CA GLU A 195 14.66 -12.60 15.21
C GLU A 195 15.71 -11.57 14.77
N LYS A 196 15.88 -11.37 13.45
CA LYS A 196 16.87 -10.44 12.91
C LYS A 196 16.37 -9.00 12.97
N THR A 197 16.96 -8.21 13.86
CA THR A 197 16.66 -6.78 14.00
C THR A 197 17.70 -5.87 13.35
N HIS A 198 18.89 -6.41 13.04
CA HIS A 198 20.05 -5.64 12.60
C HIS A 198 20.14 -5.61 11.06
N PHE A 199 20.48 -4.45 10.51
CA PHE A 199 20.75 -4.27 9.08
C PHE A 199 21.73 -3.12 8.82
N SER A 200 22.19 -2.97 7.58
CA SER A 200 23.19 -1.96 7.22
C SER A 200 22.90 -1.29 5.89
N TYR A 201 23.09 0.03 5.83
CA TYR A 201 23.25 0.74 4.57
C TYR A 201 24.72 0.71 4.15
N ASP A 202 24.99 0.24 2.93
CA ASP A 202 26.31 0.23 2.33
C ASP A 202 26.39 1.36 1.29
N LEU A 203 27.04 2.46 1.66
CA LEU A 203 27.15 3.67 0.84
C LEU A 203 28.15 3.49 -0.31
N SER A 204 29.14 2.60 -0.14
CA SER A 204 30.14 2.30 -1.16
C SER A 204 29.53 1.73 -2.44
N LYS A 205 28.38 1.05 -2.33
CA LYS A 205 27.63 0.55 -3.49
C LYS A 205 27.09 1.66 -4.38
N TYR A 206 27.01 2.89 -3.91
CA TYR A 206 26.37 4.00 -4.64
C TYR A 206 27.32 5.18 -4.83
N ASP A 207 28.63 4.99 -4.60
CA ASP A 207 29.63 6.05 -4.69
C ASP A 207 29.28 7.30 -3.85
N ILE A 208 28.63 7.08 -2.70
CA ILE A 208 28.30 8.14 -1.75
C ILE A 208 29.44 8.24 -0.74
N GLU A 209 30.09 9.41 -0.74
CA GLU A 209 31.23 9.68 0.15
C GLU A 209 30.78 10.13 1.54
N ILE A 210 31.56 9.75 2.55
CA ILE A 210 31.51 10.30 3.91
C ILE A 210 32.73 11.19 4.07
N LEU A 211 32.56 12.44 4.50
CA LEU A 211 33.69 13.32 4.84
C LEU A 211 33.87 13.35 6.36
N LYS A 212 35.02 13.85 6.82
CA LYS A 212 35.31 13.92 8.26
C LYS A 212 36.24 15.08 8.59
N ASP A 213 36.16 15.51 9.85
CA ASP A 213 37.19 16.32 10.49
C ASP A 213 37.60 15.69 11.83
N LYS A 214 38.14 16.49 12.76
CA LYS A 214 38.53 16.03 14.10
C LYS A 214 37.35 15.90 15.08
N LYS A 215 36.15 16.37 14.72
CA LYS A 215 34.99 16.55 15.60
C LYS A 215 33.79 15.70 15.18
N ASP A 216 33.63 15.41 13.89
CA ASP A 216 32.44 14.72 13.38
C ASP A 216 32.65 14.06 12.01
N LEU A 217 31.61 13.34 11.56
CA LEU A 217 31.44 12.91 10.17
C LEU A 217 30.40 13.79 9.47
N TYR A 218 30.62 14.03 8.19
CA TYR A 218 29.75 14.83 7.34
C TYR A 218 29.17 13.96 6.24
N LEU A 219 27.85 14.05 6.06
CA LEU A 219 27.11 13.32 5.02
C LEU A 219 26.23 14.29 4.23
N PRO A 220 25.81 13.91 3.02
CA PRO A 220 24.85 14.69 2.24
C PRO A 220 23.59 15.00 3.07
N VAL A 221 23.12 16.25 3.03
CA VAL A 221 21.94 16.70 3.79
C VAL A 221 20.72 15.81 3.47
N VAL A 222 20.46 15.56 2.18
CA VAL A 222 19.34 14.70 1.73
C VAL A 222 19.45 13.26 2.23
N LEU A 223 20.67 12.74 2.39
CA LEU A 223 20.89 11.38 2.93
C LEU A 223 20.57 11.33 4.43
N LEU A 224 21.06 12.30 5.21
CA LEU A 224 20.75 12.37 6.64
C LEU A 224 19.26 12.58 6.89
N ASN A 225 18.63 13.44 6.09
CA ASN A 225 17.19 13.63 6.09
C ASN A 225 16.45 12.29 5.87
N GLN A 226 16.79 11.58 4.79
CA GLN A 226 16.16 10.30 4.44
C GLN A 226 16.44 9.20 5.47
N ILE A 227 17.60 9.19 6.13
CA ILE A 227 17.90 8.18 7.14
C ILE A 227 17.21 8.49 8.47
N LEU A 228 17.35 9.70 8.99
CA LEU A 228 16.96 10.03 10.36
C LEU A 228 15.51 10.50 10.48
N LEU A 229 14.91 11.05 9.42
CA LEU A 229 13.58 11.65 9.45
C LEU A 229 12.55 10.94 8.56
N ASN A 230 12.85 9.77 7.97
CA ASN A 230 11.90 9.05 7.10
C ASN A 230 10.57 8.65 7.78
N GLU A 231 10.57 8.46 9.10
CA GLU A 231 9.37 8.15 9.89
C GLU A 231 8.68 9.41 10.45
N SER A 232 9.08 10.60 9.97
CA SER A 232 8.61 11.90 10.47
C SER A 232 7.90 12.69 9.36
N ASN A 233 6.83 13.40 9.71
CA ASN A 233 6.26 14.43 8.82
C ASN A 233 7.11 15.71 8.79
N TYR A 234 8.04 15.87 9.73
CA TYR A 234 9.02 16.96 9.73
C TYR A 234 10.27 16.54 8.97
N GLN A 235 10.69 17.38 8.03
CA GLN A 235 11.76 17.15 7.08
C GLN A 235 12.66 18.38 6.98
N THR A 236 13.86 18.20 6.43
CA THR A 236 14.83 19.27 6.17
C THR A 236 15.01 19.49 4.68
N TYR A 237 15.18 20.75 4.27
CA TYR A 237 15.30 21.14 2.86
C TYR A 237 16.33 22.26 2.71
N PHE A 238 17.46 21.95 2.09
CA PHE A 238 18.47 22.95 1.74
C PHE A 238 18.28 23.40 0.30
N ASN A 239 18.01 24.69 0.10
CA ASN A 239 17.67 25.24 -1.22
C ASN A 239 18.81 26.06 -1.85
N GLY A 240 20.06 25.84 -1.42
CA GLY A 240 21.24 26.60 -1.86
C GLY A 240 21.52 27.85 -1.04
N GLU A 241 20.53 28.38 -0.32
CA GLU A 241 20.64 29.60 0.48
C GLU A 241 20.20 29.37 1.93
N TYR A 242 19.03 28.75 2.11
CA TYR A 242 18.42 28.47 3.41
C TYR A 242 18.43 26.98 3.71
N PHE A 243 18.74 26.64 4.96
CA PHE A 243 18.43 25.33 5.54
C PHE A 243 17.07 25.41 6.24
N ASN A 244 16.07 24.76 5.64
CA ASN A 244 14.70 24.81 6.14
C ASN A 244 14.38 23.54 6.94
N LEU A 245 13.75 23.71 8.10
CA LEU A 245 13.00 22.66 8.78
C LEU A 245 11.51 22.91 8.51
N PHE A 246 10.80 21.92 7.99
CA PHE A 246 9.39 22.09 7.61
C PHE A 246 8.57 20.84 7.92
N ASN A 247 7.25 21.00 8.03
CA ASN A 247 6.33 19.87 8.11
C ASN A 247 5.70 19.65 6.74
N TYR A 248 5.87 18.44 6.19
CA TYR A 248 5.43 18.06 4.86
C TYR A 248 3.96 18.42 4.60
N PHE A 249 3.05 17.95 5.47
CA PHE A 249 1.62 18.14 5.28
C PHE A 249 1.21 19.62 5.41
N GLU A 250 1.85 20.35 6.32
CA GLU A 250 1.54 21.76 6.54
C GLU A 250 2.04 22.65 5.40
N THR A 251 3.29 22.45 4.99
CA THR A 251 3.95 23.29 4.00
C THR A 251 3.38 23.02 2.62
N LEU A 252 3.36 21.75 2.17
CA LEU A 252 2.94 21.40 0.81
C LEU A 252 1.42 21.42 0.63
N GLY A 253 0.65 21.30 1.72
CA GLY A 253 -0.81 21.49 1.68
C GLY A 253 -1.25 22.96 1.57
N SER A 254 -0.31 23.92 1.67
CA SER A 254 -0.61 25.35 1.58
C SER A 254 -0.26 25.91 0.20
N SER A 255 -1.01 26.92 -0.26
CA SER A 255 -0.78 27.55 -1.57
C SER A 255 0.53 28.36 -1.67
N TYR A 256 1.17 28.69 -0.54
CA TYR A 256 2.40 29.49 -0.48
C TYR A 256 3.61 28.70 0.03
N GLY A 257 3.41 27.60 0.75
CA GLY A 257 4.48 26.84 1.38
C GLY A 257 5.50 26.27 0.39
N PRO A 258 5.11 25.65 -0.74
CA PRO A 258 6.07 25.20 -1.74
C PRO A 258 6.91 26.34 -2.32
N ALA A 259 6.31 27.51 -2.55
CA ALA A 259 7.02 28.68 -3.06
C ALA A 259 8.07 29.19 -2.04
N LEU A 260 7.71 29.27 -0.76
CA LEU A 260 8.63 29.64 0.31
C LEU A 260 9.78 28.65 0.45
N LEU A 261 9.49 27.34 0.36
CA LEU A 261 10.51 26.29 0.46
C LEU A 261 11.55 26.39 -0.67
N LYS A 262 11.09 26.72 -1.88
CA LYS A 262 11.90 26.82 -3.09
C LYS A 262 12.58 28.17 -3.29
N GLN A 263 12.15 29.22 -2.59
CA GLN A 263 12.67 30.56 -2.77
C GLN A 263 14.17 30.62 -2.43
N SER A 264 14.99 30.97 -3.42
CA SER A 264 16.45 30.98 -3.31
C SER A 264 17.08 31.88 -4.37
N ASN A 265 18.24 32.43 -4.07
CA ASN A 265 19.04 33.21 -5.03
C ASN A 265 19.53 32.43 -6.26
N VAL A 266 19.48 31.08 -6.24
CA VAL A 266 19.81 30.23 -7.39
C VAL A 266 18.59 29.80 -8.21
N ASN A 267 17.41 30.36 -7.91
CA ASN A 267 16.22 30.16 -8.72
C ASN A 267 16.49 30.54 -10.19
N ASN A 268 16.09 29.68 -11.12
CA ASN A 268 16.27 29.82 -12.57
C ASN A 268 17.73 29.83 -13.06
N GLU A 269 18.69 29.50 -12.19
CA GLU A 269 20.08 29.22 -12.58
C GLU A 269 20.23 27.78 -13.08
N ASN A 270 21.34 27.49 -13.78
CA ASN A 270 21.67 26.11 -14.17
C ASN A 270 22.00 25.25 -12.94
N ILE A 271 21.37 24.08 -12.86
CA ILE A 271 21.69 23.09 -11.82
C ILE A 271 23.15 22.64 -12.02
N PRO A 272 24.01 22.71 -10.97
CA PRO A 272 25.40 22.26 -11.06
C PRO A 272 25.52 20.79 -11.46
N LEU A 273 26.52 20.48 -12.30
CA LEU A 273 26.73 19.12 -12.80
C LEU A 273 26.99 18.12 -11.67
N GLY A 274 27.79 18.47 -10.66
CA GLY A 274 28.06 17.58 -9.52
C GLY A 274 26.81 17.20 -8.74
N LEU A 275 25.82 18.10 -8.69
CA LEU A 275 24.53 17.84 -8.03
C LEU A 275 23.66 16.86 -8.84
N LYS A 276 23.62 17.00 -10.17
CA LYS A 276 22.94 16.03 -11.07
C LYS A 276 23.59 14.65 -11.01
N GLU A 277 24.93 14.60 -11.04
CA GLU A 277 25.69 13.35 -10.90
C GLU A 277 25.42 12.66 -9.56
N PHE A 278 25.31 13.44 -8.48
CA PHE A 278 24.95 12.90 -7.17
C PHE A 278 23.50 12.39 -7.14
N GLN A 279 22.55 13.08 -7.77
CA GLN A 279 21.18 12.59 -7.91
C GLN A 279 21.09 11.26 -8.66
N TYR A 280 21.80 11.13 -9.78
CA TYR A 280 21.91 9.88 -10.51
C TYR A 280 22.39 8.72 -9.61
N LYS A 281 23.44 8.95 -8.80
CA LYS A 281 23.98 7.98 -7.84
C LYS A 281 23.03 7.69 -6.66
N TYR A 282 22.30 8.71 -6.23
CA TYR A 282 21.39 8.64 -5.08
C TYR A 282 20.10 7.90 -5.39
N PHE A 283 19.60 7.96 -6.63
CA PHE A 283 18.37 7.26 -7.05
C PHE A 283 18.39 5.76 -6.72
N PRO A 284 19.39 4.97 -7.16
CA PRO A 284 19.46 3.56 -6.79
C PRO A 284 19.56 3.34 -5.27
N PHE A 285 20.29 4.19 -4.53
CA PHE A 285 20.33 4.11 -3.06
C PHE A 285 18.93 4.25 -2.47
N LEU A 286 18.22 5.31 -2.87
CA LEU A 286 16.89 5.63 -2.38
C LEU A 286 15.93 4.47 -2.64
N PHE A 287 15.92 3.92 -3.86
CA PHE A 287 14.98 2.87 -4.23
C PHE A 287 15.34 1.51 -3.63
N ASP A 288 16.62 1.14 -3.63
CA ASP A 288 17.06 -0.13 -3.07
C ASP A 288 16.76 -0.21 -1.57
N TYR A 289 16.88 0.90 -0.84
CA TYR A 289 16.64 0.92 0.60
C TYR A 289 15.22 1.35 1.00
N TYR A 290 14.56 2.28 0.30
CA TYR A 290 13.29 2.88 0.77
C TYR A 290 12.06 2.55 -0.07
N TYR A 291 12.23 2.09 -1.31
CA TYR A 291 11.10 1.75 -2.16
C TYR A 291 10.56 0.34 -1.84
N GLY A 292 9.32 0.25 -1.37
CA GLY A 292 8.69 -0.98 -0.88
C GLY A 292 8.47 -2.04 -1.96
N ILE A 293 8.29 -1.63 -3.22
CA ILE A 293 8.10 -2.54 -4.34
C ILE A 293 9.48 -3.00 -4.83
N LYS A 294 9.94 -4.16 -4.37
CA LYS A 294 11.25 -4.70 -4.77
C LYS A 294 11.17 -5.46 -6.10
N ASN A 295 12.22 -5.34 -6.90
CA ASN A 295 12.40 -6.18 -8.09
C ASN A 295 12.47 -7.67 -7.70
N LYS A 296 12.26 -8.55 -8.69
CA LYS A 296 12.42 -9.99 -8.50
C LYS A 296 13.79 -10.30 -7.89
N ASN A 297 13.81 -11.11 -6.83
CA ASN A 297 15.01 -11.46 -6.05
C ASN A 297 15.73 -10.24 -5.41
N ASN A 298 15.03 -9.13 -5.17
CA ASN A 298 15.59 -7.90 -4.60
C ASN A 298 16.78 -7.35 -5.40
N GLN A 299 16.72 -7.48 -6.73
CA GLN A 299 17.72 -6.88 -7.61
C GLN A 299 17.71 -5.35 -7.48
N SER A 300 18.92 -4.78 -7.48
CA SER A 300 19.12 -3.34 -7.41
C SER A 300 18.45 -2.61 -8.58
N TYR A 301 17.91 -1.42 -8.32
CA TYR A 301 17.35 -0.52 -9.31
C TYR A 301 18.41 0.20 -10.17
N LYS A 302 19.70 -0.04 -9.95
CA LYS A 302 20.79 0.56 -10.76
C LYS A 302 20.57 0.44 -12.27
N ASN A 303 20.20 -0.75 -12.76
CA ASN A 303 19.99 -0.96 -14.19
C ASN A 303 18.78 -0.19 -14.73
N PHE A 304 17.77 0.04 -13.90
CA PHE A 304 16.62 0.87 -14.24
C PHE A 304 17.03 2.34 -14.37
N PHE A 305 17.79 2.88 -13.42
CA PHE A 305 18.24 4.28 -13.49
C PHE A 305 19.30 4.52 -14.57
N ALA A 306 20.11 3.52 -14.93
CA ALA A 306 21.09 3.64 -16.00
C ALA A 306 20.46 3.96 -17.37
N THR A 307 19.18 3.63 -17.60
CA THR A 307 18.50 4.00 -18.86
C THR A 307 18.12 5.48 -18.93
N TYR A 308 18.21 6.20 -17.81
CA TYR A 308 17.86 7.60 -17.66
C TYR A 308 19.08 8.50 -17.41
N GLU A 309 20.31 7.95 -17.45
CA GLU A 309 21.52 8.69 -17.11
C GLU A 309 21.67 9.97 -17.94
N ASP A 310 21.53 9.88 -19.26
CA ASP A 310 21.64 11.04 -20.15
C ASP A 310 20.58 12.12 -19.84
N ASP A 311 19.35 11.72 -19.51
CA ASP A 311 18.25 12.64 -19.23
C ASP A 311 18.39 13.28 -17.83
N ILE A 312 18.86 12.53 -16.84
CA ILE A 312 19.19 13.06 -15.51
C ILE A 312 20.35 14.06 -15.60
N LEU A 313 21.32 13.84 -16.49
CA LEU A 313 22.47 14.73 -16.65
C LEU A 313 22.21 15.89 -17.63
N ALA A 314 21.02 15.93 -18.26
CA ALA A 314 20.63 16.97 -19.21
C ALA A 314 20.36 18.34 -18.55
N GLU A 315 20.04 19.34 -19.37
CA GLU A 315 19.62 20.68 -18.91
C GLU A 315 18.40 20.63 -17.98
N ASN A 316 18.21 21.69 -17.18
CA ASN A 316 17.26 21.72 -16.05
C ASN A 316 15.87 21.15 -16.37
N ASP A 317 15.23 21.60 -17.46
CA ASP A 317 13.89 21.12 -17.83
C ASP A 317 13.88 19.61 -18.08
N ASN A 318 14.86 19.10 -18.83
CA ASN A 318 14.98 17.68 -19.12
C ASN A 318 15.32 16.86 -17.86
N HIS A 319 16.16 17.40 -16.98
CA HIS A 319 16.47 16.77 -15.69
C HIS A 319 15.20 16.58 -14.83
N TYR A 320 14.37 17.63 -14.73
CA TYR A 320 13.12 17.55 -13.97
C TYR A 320 12.07 16.67 -14.66
N LEU A 321 12.02 16.66 -16.00
CA LEU A 321 11.20 15.73 -16.77
C LEU A 321 11.65 14.27 -16.56
N ALA A 322 12.97 14.00 -16.54
CA ALA A 322 13.51 12.67 -16.30
C ALA A 322 13.03 12.08 -14.98
N THR A 323 13.02 12.87 -13.91
CA THR A 323 12.47 12.45 -12.60
C THR A 323 11.01 12.03 -12.72
N LYS A 324 10.20 12.75 -13.49
CA LYS A 324 8.78 12.44 -13.66
C LYS A 324 8.59 11.19 -14.53
N ASP A 325 9.36 11.05 -15.60
CA ASP A 325 9.35 9.88 -16.47
C ASP A 325 9.75 8.61 -15.70
N ILE A 326 10.81 8.70 -14.89
CA ILE A 326 11.23 7.65 -13.96
C ILE A 326 10.07 7.20 -13.07
N ILE A 327 9.40 8.14 -12.40
CA ILE A 327 8.31 7.82 -11.47
C ILE A 327 7.11 7.20 -12.21
N ASN A 328 6.80 7.69 -13.40
CA ASN A 328 5.75 7.14 -14.24
C ASN A 328 6.08 5.70 -14.63
N ASP A 329 7.29 5.44 -15.10
CA ASP A 329 7.76 4.15 -15.61
C ASP A 329 7.81 3.04 -14.56
N LEU A 330 7.75 3.39 -13.27
CA LEU A 330 7.52 2.42 -12.19
C LEU A 330 6.19 1.69 -12.33
N GLY A 331 5.17 2.33 -12.93
CA GLY A 331 3.82 1.78 -13.02
C GLY A 331 3.12 1.65 -11.67
N ASP A 332 3.56 2.45 -10.69
CA ASP A 332 3.12 2.42 -9.30
C ASP A 332 2.25 3.64 -8.98
N LEU A 333 0.99 3.41 -8.60
CA LEU A 333 0.03 4.46 -8.29
C LEU A 333 0.25 5.13 -6.93
N HIS A 334 1.10 4.56 -6.07
CA HIS A 334 1.53 5.19 -4.83
C HIS A 334 2.78 6.05 -5.01
N SER A 335 3.37 6.08 -6.20
CA SER A 335 4.53 6.91 -6.50
C SER A 335 4.16 8.06 -7.43
N THR A 336 4.55 9.30 -7.08
CA THR A 336 4.29 10.50 -7.89
C THR A 336 5.36 11.57 -7.67
N SER A 337 5.61 12.42 -8.66
CA SER A 337 6.32 13.68 -8.44
C SER A 337 5.37 14.69 -7.79
N ILE A 338 5.87 15.43 -6.80
CA ILE A 338 5.08 16.39 -6.02
C ILE A 338 5.41 17.82 -6.43
N ILE A 339 6.69 18.19 -6.37
CA ILE A 339 7.19 19.48 -6.84
C ILE A 339 8.58 19.33 -7.46
N ASP A 340 8.85 20.17 -8.45
CA ASP A 340 10.20 20.34 -8.99
C ASP A 340 11.11 21.04 -7.98
N GLY A 341 12.40 20.81 -8.10
CA GLY A 341 13.42 21.41 -7.25
C GLY A 341 13.52 22.93 -7.32
N TYR A 342 14.36 23.49 -6.44
CA TYR A 342 14.48 24.93 -6.23
C TYR A 342 15.18 25.68 -7.38
N TYR A 343 15.79 25.00 -8.35
CA TYR A 343 16.28 25.70 -9.55
C TYR A 343 15.17 26.05 -10.55
N ASN A 344 14.01 25.37 -10.51
CA ASN A 344 12.84 25.72 -11.32
C ASN A 344 11.83 26.49 -10.48
N HIS A 345 11.82 27.82 -10.54
CA HIS A 345 10.88 28.63 -9.76
C HIS A 345 9.45 28.63 -10.35
N ASP A 346 9.36 28.66 -11.69
CA ASP A 346 8.15 29.06 -12.42
C ASP A 346 7.21 27.91 -12.83
N ASN A 347 7.56 26.66 -12.51
CA ASN A 347 6.64 25.51 -12.39
C ASN A 347 5.82 25.19 -13.67
N ASP A 348 6.48 24.78 -14.76
CA ASP A 348 5.80 24.56 -16.06
C ASP A 348 6.09 23.22 -16.75
N ALA A 349 5.99 22.10 -16.01
CA ALA A 349 6.11 20.78 -16.61
C ALA A 349 5.06 19.78 -16.10
N ILE A 350 3.77 20.16 -16.10
CA ILE A 350 2.66 19.26 -15.73
C ILE A 350 1.85 18.80 -16.96
N LYS A 351 1.84 19.55 -18.08
CA LYS A 351 0.91 19.27 -19.19
C LYS A 351 1.27 18.10 -20.13
N ASN A 352 2.54 17.73 -20.29
CA ASN A 352 2.93 16.69 -21.26
C ASN A 352 2.97 15.26 -20.69
N ILE A 353 3.00 15.14 -19.37
CA ILE A 353 3.32 13.90 -18.65
C ILE A 353 2.11 12.97 -18.54
N GLU A 354 0.91 13.53 -18.37
CA GLU A 354 -0.35 12.76 -18.32
C GLU A 354 -0.56 11.84 -19.54
N LYS A 355 -0.08 12.27 -20.71
CA LYS A 355 -0.28 11.54 -21.97
C LYS A 355 0.62 10.31 -22.08
N GLU A 356 1.84 10.40 -21.56
CA GLU A 356 2.83 9.32 -21.53
C GLU A 356 2.54 8.32 -20.38
N PHE A 357 2.03 8.82 -19.25
CA PHE A 357 1.57 8.02 -18.10
C PHE A 357 0.63 6.86 -18.46
N ARG A 358 -0.19 7.02 -19.51
CA ARG A 358 -1.15 6.01 -19.97
C ARG A 358 -0.54 4.88 -20.81
N LYS A 359 0.77 4.86 -21.07
CA LYS A 359 1.43 3.79 -21.84
C LYS A 359 1.56 2.48 -21.07
N ILE A 360 1.70 2.54 -19.75
CA ILE A 360 1.88 1.35 -18.92
C ILE A 360 0.58 0.56 -18.84
N ARG A 361 0.62 -0.70 -19.25
CA ARG A 361 -0.56 -1.56 -19.35
C ARG A 361 -1.39 -1.59 -18.06
N ARG A 362 -0.75 -1.64 -16.88
CA ARG A 362 -1.42 -1.66 -15.56
C ARG A 362 -2.21 -0.37 -15.32
N ILE A 363 -1.60 0.79 -15.55
CA ILE A 363 -2.21 2.11 -15.39
C ILE A 363 -3.30 2.31 -16.46
N ARG A 364 -3.01 1.97 -17.72
CA ARG A 364 -3.96 2.08 -18.83
C ARG A 364 -5.24 1.31 -18.57
N LYS A 365 -5.13 0.04 -18.14
CA LYS A 365 -6.29 -0.81 -17.80
C LYS A 365 -7.12 -0.22 -16.65
N ARG A 366 -6.47 0.39 -15.65
CA ARG A 366 -7.19 1.10 -14.58
C ARG A 366 -7.97 2.30 -15.13
N ALA A 367 -7.35 3.13 -15.96
CA ALA A 367 -8.01 4.31 -16.54
C ALA A 367 -9.16 3.93 -17.49
N GLU A 368 -9.03 2.81 -18.22
CA GLU A 368 -10.09 2.25 -19.07
C GLU A 368 -11.34 1.90 -18.24
N ILE A 369 -11.16 1.27 -17.07
CA ILE A 369 -12.28 0.80 -16.26
C ILE A 369 -12.90 1.89 -15.37
N GLU A 370 -12.11 2.86 -14.91
CA GLU A 370 -12.56 3.97 -14.05
C GLU A 370 -13.79 4.69 -14.61
N ASN A 371 -13.70 5.14 -15.86
CA ASN A 371 -14.79 5.88 -16.50
C ASN A 371 -16.05 5.04 -16.68
N GLU A 372 -15.90 3.74 -16.95
CA GLU A 372 -17.04 2.85 -17.17
C GLU A 372 -17.74 2.47 -15.87
N LEU A 373 -16.98 2.24 -14.79
CA LEU A 373 -17.55 1.98 -13.47
C LEU A 373 -18.22 3.24 -12.89
N GLY A 374 -17.60 4.41 -13.01
CA GLY A 374 -18.14 5.67 -12.50
C GLY A 374 -19.50 6.06 -13.11
N LYS A 375 -19.77 5.67 -14.36
CA LYS A 375 -21.08 5.90 -15.02
C LYS A 375 -22.21 5.08 -14.40
N ARG A 376 -21.88 3.87 -13.93
CA ARG A 376 -22.83 2.83 -13.48
C ARG A 376 -22.99 2.76 -11.97
N ASP A 377 -22.04 3.33 -11.24
CA ASP A 377 -22.05 3.31 -9.79
C ASP A 377 -23.34 3.94 -9.23
N PHE A 378 -24.16 3.10 -8.58
CA PHE A 378 -25.35 3.56 -7.85
C PHE A 378 -24.96 4.29 -6.56
N GLY A 379 -23.72 4.16 -6.10
CA GLY A 379 -23.13 4.87 -4.96
C GLY A 379 -22.80 6.35 -5.19
N LYS A 380 -23.64 7.08 -5.95
CA LYS A 380 -23.40 8.51 -6.23
C LYS A 380 -23.36 9.38 -4.98
N ILE A 381 -24.10 8.98 -3.95
CA ILE A 381 -24.15 9.62 -2.65
C ILE A 381 -23.37 8.75 -1.67
N GLU A 382 -22.30 9.31 -1.10
CA GLU A 382 -21.47 8.62 -0.10
C GLU A 382 -22.33 8.07 1.04
N TYR A 383 -22.05 6.82 1.41
CA TYR A 383 -22.69 6.09 2.52
C TYR A 383 -24.17 5.78 2.29
N SER A 384 -24.79 6.14 1.16
CA SER A 384 -26.18 5.79 0.88
C SER A 384 -26.39 4.29 0.75
N ILE A 385 -27.58 3.83 1.16
CA ILE A 385 -27.99 2.42 1.07
C ILE A 385 -28.89 2.20 -0.14
N THR A 386 -28.56 1.20 -0.95
CA THR A 386 -29.36 0.69 -2.06
C THR A 386 -29.81 -0.73 -1.75
N TYR A 387 -31.04 -1.09 -2.11
CA TYR A 387 -31.59 -2.41 -1.79
C TYR A 387 -31.65 -3.32 -3.01
N THR A 388 -31.38 -4.60 -2.78
CA THR A 388 -31.71 -5.67 -3.73
C THR A 388 -33.24 -5.82 -3.89
N PRO A 389 -33.72 -6.40 -5.01
CA PRO A 389 -35.16 -6.55 -5.27
C PRO A 389 -35.96 -7.26 -4.16
N ASP A 390 -35.38 -8.29 -3.52
CA ASP A 390 -36.02 -9.01 -2.41
C ASP A 390 -35.96 -8.26 -1.07
N ARG A 391 -35.29 -7.10 -1.03
CA ARG A 391 -35.02 -6.27 0.15
C ARG A 391 -34.38 -7.02 1.32
N LYS A 392 -33.67 -8.12 1.09
CA LYS A 392 -32.91 -8.82 2.14
C LYS A 392 -31.47 -8.31 2.25
N THR A 393 -30.96 -7.72 1.17
CA THR A 393 -29.59 -7.21 1.10
C THR A 393 -29.57 -5.71 0.85
N GLY A 394 -28.87 -4.99 1.73
CA GLY A 394 -28.55 -3.57 1.59
C GLY A 394 -27.10 -3.39 1.12
N ILE A 395 -26.89 -2.44 0.21
CA ILE A 395 -25.60 -2.13 -0.38
C ILE A 395 -25.22 -0.70 -0.02
N ILE A 396 -24.14 -0.54 0.75
CA ILE A 396 -23.64 0.76 1.21
C ILE A 396 -22.38 1.07 0.41
N SER A 397 -22.41 2.18 -0.33
CA SER A 397 -21.33 2.54 -1.26
C SER A 397 -20.53 3.74 -0.74
N PHE A 398 -19.21 3.70 -0.89
CA PHE A 398 -18.33 4.82 -0.56
C PHE A 398 -17.03 4.81 -1.38
N ARG A 399 -16.55 5.99 -1.77
CA ARG A 399 -15.47 6.13 -2.78
C ARG A 399 -14.10 6.44 -2.20
N ALA A 400 -14.02 6.81 -0.93
CA ALA A 400 -12.77 7.07 -0.25
C ALA A 400 -12.88 6.67 1.22
N PHE A 401 -11.72 6.50 1.85
CA PHE A 401 -11.58 6.35 3.28
C PHE A 401 -11.11 7.67 3.88
N ASP A 402 -11.94 8.28 4.72
CA ASP A 402 -11.64 9.48 5.48
C ASP A 402 -11.99 9.29 6.96
N LYS A 403 -11.62 10.24 7.83
CA LYS A 403 -11.87 10.16 9.28
C LYS A 403 -13.35 10.09 9.67
N MET A 404 -14.28 10.38 8.76
CA MET A 404 -15.73 10.36 8.98
C MET A 404 -16.41 9.10 8.40
N THR A 405 -15.70 8.30 7.59
CA THR A 405 -16.24 7.12 6.90
C THR A 405 -17.00 6.17 7.82
N ALA A 406 -16.42 5.78 8.97
CA ALA A 406 -17.07 4.86 9.89
C ALA A 406 -18.41 5.42 10.43
N SER A 407 -18.43 6.69 10.84
CA SER A 407 -19.65 7.37 11.29
C SER A 407 -20.72 7.53 10.20
N GLY A 408 -20.30 7.65 8.94
CA GLY A 408 -21.21 7.69 7.79
C GLY A 408 -21.87 6.34 7.54
N ILE A 409 -21.07 5.27 7.56
CA ILE A 409 -21.54 3.89 7.39
C ILE A 409 -22.47 3.47 8.53
N GLU A 410 -22.15 3.83 9.78
CA GLU A 410 -22.96 3.48 10.96
C GLU A 410 -24.42 3.88 10.81
N LYS A 411 -24.68 5.10 10.33
CA LYS A 411 -26.05 5.61 10.09
C LYS A 411 -26.83 4.73 9.12
N SER A 412 -26.17 4.25 8.08
CA SER A 412 -26.80 3.38 7.08
C SER A 412 -27.01 1.96 7.59
N LEU A 413 -26.14 1.47 8.49
CA LEU A 413 -26.35 0.22 9.20
C LEU A 413 -27.53 0.30 10.17
N GLU A 414 -27.74 1.44 10.86
CA GLU A 414 -28.92 1.67 11.69
C GLU A 414 -30.21 1.64 10.89
N ILE A 415 -30.24 2.29 9.71
CA ILE A 415 -31.37 2.25 8.78
C ILE A 415 -31.65 0.81 8.35
N ALA A 416 -30.62 0.09 7.88
CA ALA A 416 -30.75 -1.29 7.44
C ALA A 416 -31.30 -2.21 8.55
N LYS A 417 -30.86 -2.01 9.79
CA LYS A 417 -31.31 -2.77 10.94
C LYS A 417 -32.80 -2.54 11.20
N ASN A 418 -33.24 -1.29 11.17
CA ASN A 418 -34.64 -0.92 11.38
C ASN A 418 -35.56 -1.41 10.25
N GLU A 419 -35.03 -1.53 9.03
CA GLU A 419 -35.73 -2.08 7.87
C GLU A 419 -35.71 -3.62 7.81
N GLY A 420 -35.07 -4.30 8.76
CA GLY A 420 -35.06 -5.77 8.82
C GLY A 420 -34.14 -6.45 7.80
N ILE A 421 -33.21 -5.71 7.21
CA ILE A 421 -32.17 -6.22 6.29
C ILE A 421 -31.37 -7.32 6.99
N LYS A 422 -30.92 -8.33 6.23
CA LYS A 422 -30.13 -9.46 6.74
C LYS A 422 -28.68 -9.42 6.30
N ASN A 423 -28.42 -8.88 5.11
CA ASN A 423 -27.12 -8.88 4.48
C ASN A 423 -26.68 -7.46 4.15
N ILE A 424 -25.40 -7.16 4.37
CA ILE A 424 -24.78 -5.89 4.00
C ILE A 424 -23.65 -6.15 3.02
N VAL A 425 -23.68 -5.44 1.91
CA VAL A 425 -22.58 -5.36 0.95
C VAL A 425 -21.94 -3.98 1.07
N PHE A 426 -20.67 -3.91 1.47
CA PHE A 426 -19.87 -2.70 1.33
C PHE A 426 -19.33 -2.62 -0.09
N ASN A 427 -19.88 -1.69 -0.88
CA ASN A 427 -19.49 -1.46 -2.26
C ASN A 427 -18.30 -0.48 -2.31
N ILE A 428 -17.11 -1.02 -2.59
CA ILE A 428 -15.87 -0.28 -2.75
C ILE A 428 -15.32 -0.37 -4.19
N THR A 429 -16.20 -0.65 -5.16
CA THR A 429 -15.84 -0.88 -6.57
C THR A 429 -15.22 0.33 -7.25
N VAL A 430 -15.58 1.55 -6.83
CA VAL A 430 -14.98 2.81 -7.31
C VAL A 430 -14.18 3.51 -6.20
N ASN A 431 -13.69 2.75 -5.20
CA ASN A 431 -12.96 3.30 -4.08
C ASN A 431 -11.44 3.31 -4.34
N SER A 432 -10.82 4.48 -4.28
CA SER A 432 -9.38 4.65 -4.55
C SER A 432 -8.48 4.49 -3.33
N GLY A 433 -9.05 4.26 -2.15
CA GLY A 433 -8.35 4.14 -0.88
C GLY A 433 -8.50 5.40 -0.01
N GLY A 434 -7.45 5.76 0.71
CA GLY A 434 -7.45 6.85 1.68
C GLY A 434 -6.91 6.40 3.02
N TYR A 435 -7.54 6.85 4.10
CA TYR A 435 -7.06 6.64 5.45
C TYR A 435 -7.25 5.22 5.96
N VAL A 436 -6.15 4.48 6.13
CA VAL A 436 -6.18 3.05 6.55
C VAL A 436 -6.84 2.85 7.92
N GLY A 437 -6.71 3.82 8.83
CA GLY A 437 -7.38 3.77 10.12
C GLY A 437 -8.90 3.63 10.00
N SER A 438 -9.52 4.26 8.99
CA SER A 438 -10.96 4.11 8.75
C SER A 438 -11.33 2.68 8.34
N ALA A 439 -10.45 1.96 7.67
CA ALA A 439 -10.65 0.54 7.38
C ALA A 439 -10.64 -0.31 8.67
N PHE A 440 -9.77 0.03 9.63
CA PHE A 440 -9.77 -0.62 10.96
C PHE A 440 -11.05 -0.31 11.75
N GLU A 441 -11.60 0.90 11.65
CA GLU A 441 -12.89 1.23 12.30
C GLU A 441 -14.05 0.41 11.72
N ILE A 442 -14.13 0.27 10.39
CA ILE A 442 -15.17 -0.50 9.71
C ILE A 442 -15.18 -1.98 10.14
N MET A 443 -14.02 -2.55 10.51
CA MET A 443 -13.96 -3.92 11.06
C MET A 443 -14.83 -4.10 12.31
N GLY A 444 -15.01 -3.06 13.12
CA GLY A 444 -15.85 -3.08 14.32
C GLY A 444 -17.31 -3.39 14.04
N PHE A 445 -17.84 -3.00 12.87
CA PHE A 445 -19.20 -3.33 12.47
C PHE A 445 -19.39 -4.83 12.19
N MET A 446 -18.31 -5.53 11.79
CA MET A 446 -18.34 -6.94 11.39
C MET A 446 -17.96 -7.89 12.55
N THR A 447 -17.16 -7.44 13.51
CA THR A 447 -16.71 -8.25 14.65
C THR A 447 -16.58 -7.46 15.94
N ASN A 448 -16.93 -8.10 17.07
CA ASN A 448 -16.65 -7.59 18.43
C ASN A 448 -15.31 -8.10 18.98
N LYS A 449 -14.68 -9.08 18.32
CA LYS A 449 -13.38 -9.62 18.70
C LYS A 449 -12.27 -8.73 18.14
N PRO A 450 -11.10 -8.68 18.81
CA PRO A 450 -9.89 -8.17 18.16
C PRO A 450 -9.63 -8.88 16.82
N PHE A 451 -9.02 -8.15 15.90
CA PHE A 451 -8.63 -8.63 14.58
C PHE A 451 -7.15 -8.33 14.34
N TYR A 452 -6.57 -9.02 13.37
CA TYR A 452 -5.14 -8.96 13.08
C TYR A 452 -4.87 -8.24 11.75
N SER A 453 -3.86 -7.38 11.77
CA SER A 453 -3.25 -6.74 10.60
C SER A 453 -1.82 -7.26 10.43
N TYR A 454 -1.42 -7.52 9.19
CA TYR A 454 -0.13 -8.12 8.85
C TYR A 454 0.68 -7.16 7.99
N THR A 455 1.93 -6.95 8.35
CA THR A 455 2.86 -6.08 7.60
C THR A 455 4.21 -6.74 7.42
N TYR A 456 4.83 -6.48 6.28
CA TYR A 456 6.16 -6.92 5.91
C TYR A 456 7.02 -5.71 5.56
N ASN A 457 8.23 -5.66 6.11
CA ASN A 457 9.22 -4.66 5.74
C ASN A 457 10.29 -5.29 4.83
N PRO A 458 10.35 -4.95 3.53
CA PRO A 458 11.29 -5.58 2.61
C PRO A 458 12.76 -5.20 2.85
N LEU A 459 13.03 -4.11 3.60
CA LEU A 459 14.38 -3.72 3.97
C LEU A 459 14.92 -4.56 5.14
N SER A 460 14.21 -4.55 6.28
CA SER A 460 14.61 -5.31 7.48
C SER A 460 14.19 -6.78 7.44
N GLN A 461 13.36 -7.15 6.45
CA GLN A 461 12.63 -8.40 6.32
C GLN A 461 11.59 -8.65 7.43
N GLU A 462 11.40 -7.70 8.36
CA GLU A 462 10.51 -7.81 9.50
C GLU A 462 9.09 -8.21 9.10
N LYS A 463 8.55 -9.21 9.81
CA LYS A 463 7.17 -9.69 9.69
C LYS A 463 6.42 -9.30 10.96
N SER A 464 5.57 -8.29 10.87
CA SER A 464 4.82 -7.75 12.00
C SER A 464 3.37 -8.18 11.96
N VAL A 465 2.87 -8.64 13.10
CA VAL A 465 1.43 -8.87 13.36
C VAL A 465 0.98 -7.87 14.40
N GLU A 466 -0.08 -7.13 14.10
CA GLU A 466 -0.69 -6.17 14.99
C GLU A 466 -2.12 -6.61 15.32
N GLU A 467 -2.44 -6.70 16.61
CA GLU A 467 -3.77 -6.99 17.11
C GLU A 467 -4.50 -5.69 17.42
N ILE A 468 -5.65 -5.50 16.79
CA ILE A 468 -6.39 -4.25 16.75
C ILE A 468 -7.82 -4.52 17.19
N LYS A 469 -8.43 -3.58 17.89
CA LYS A 469 -9.86 -3.60 18.23
C LYS A 469 -10.48 -2.26 17.89
N SER A 470 -11.57 -2.27 17.14
CA SER A 470 -12.38 -1.07 16.94
C SER A 470 -13.29 -0.85 18.14
N LYS A 471 -13.56 0.42 18.49
CA LYS A 471 -14.55 0.80 19.51
C LYS A 471 -15.97 0.91 18.94
N TYR A 472 -16.13 0.86 17.62
CA TYR A 472 -17.45 0.72 16.99
C TYR A 472 -18.07 -0.65 17.31
N LYS A 473 -19.39 -0.68 17.42
CA LYS A 473 -20.13 -1.89 17.80
C LYS A 473 -20.45 -2.75 16.58
N LYS A 474 -20.40 -4.07 16.74
CA LYS A 474 -20.88 -5.00 15.72
C LYS A 474 -22.39 -4.83 15.47
N TYR A 475 -22.78 -4.90 14.21
CA TYR A 475 -24.17 -5.10 13.79
C TYR A 475 -24.34 -6.53 13.26
N ASP A 476 -25.45 -7.17 13.59
CA ASP A 476 -25.72 -8.58 13.26
C ASP A 476 -26.28 -8.73 11.85
N PHE A 477 -25.40 -8.56 10.85
CA PHE A 477 -25.65 -8.84 9.44
C PHE A 477 -24.66 -9.87 8.90
N ASN A 478 -24.98 -10.49 7.78
CA ASN A 478 -23.98 -11.16 6.94
C ASN A 478 -23.27 -10.13 6.08
N TYR A 479 -21.95 -10.05 6.16
CA TYR A 479 -21.16 -9.03 5.46
C TYR A 479 -20.44 -9.53 4.23
N PHE A 480 -20.44 -8.69 3.20
CA PHE A 480 -19.71 -8.87 1.96
C PHE A 480 -18.99 -7.59 1.57
N ILE A 481 -17.84 -7.71 0.92
CA ILE A 481 -17.11 -6.58 0.33
C ILE A 481 -17.11 -6.74 -1.19
N LEU A 482 -17.73 -5.80 -1.92
CA LEU A 482 -17.77 -5.81 -3.38
C LEU A 482 -16.61 -4.99 -3.95
N THR A 483 -15.78 -5.65 -4.76
CA THR A 483 -14.49 -5.11 -5.24
C THR A 483 -14.38 -5.11 -6.76
N SER A 484 -13.51 -4.25 -7.30
CA SER A 484 -13.21 -4.15 -8.73
C SER A 484 -11.72 -3.92 -8.99
N PRO A 485 -11.23 -4.01 -10.24
CA PRO A 485 -9.86 -3.61 -10.61
C PRO A 485 -9.53 -2.12 -10.40
N PHE A 486 -10.51 -1.31 -9.98
CA PHE A 486 -10.32 0.06 -9.54
C PHE A 486 -10.14 0.19 -8.01
N SER A 487 -10.59 -0.78 -7.21
CA SER A 487 -10.39 -0.78 -5.75
C SER A 487 -8.89 -0.77 -5.41
N PHE A 488 -8.39 0.24 -4.70
CA PHE A 488 -6.94 0.45 -4.46
C PHE A 488 -6.61 0.86 -3.02
N SER A 489 -5.36 0.64 -2.58
CA SER A 489 -4.81 1.11 -1.30
C SER A 489 -5.65 0.65 -0.08
N ALA A 490 -6.18 1.55 0.75
CA ALA A 490 -7.01 1.17 1.91
C ALA A 490 -8.18 0.23 1.55
N ALA A 491 -8.74 0.34 0.33
CA ALA A 491 -9.77 -0.58 -0.18
C ALA A 491 -9.22 -2.00 -0.40
N ASN A 492 -7.98 -2.10 -0.90
CA ASN A 492 -7.25 -3.36 -1.08
C ASN A 492 -6.89 -3.98 0.29
N ILE A 493 -6.45 -3.16 1.24
CA ILE A 493 -6.12 -3.59 2.60
C ILE A 493 -7.37 -4.09 3.33
N LEU A 494 -8.50 -3.36 3.26
CA LEU A 494 -9.77 -3.83 3.84
C LEU A 494 -10.17 -5.18 3.26
N ALA A 495 -10.12 -5.33 1.93
CA ALA A 495 -10.47 -6.59 1.26
C ALA A 495 -9.60 -7.77 1.74
N GLN A 496 -8.28 -7.58 1.92
CA GLN A 496 -7.43 -8.62 2.47
C GLN A 496 -7.73 -8.89 3.95
N MET A 497 -7.87 -7.83 4.74
CA MET A 497 -8.03 -7.90 6.19
C MET A 497 -9.33 -8.62 6.59
N VAL A 498 -10.45 -8.41 5.88
CA VAL A 498 -11.70 -9.12 6.18
C VAL A 498 -11.59 -10.62 5.90
N LYS A 499 -10.81 -11.02 4.88
CA LYS A 499 -10.57 -12.42 4.52
C LYS A 499 -9.71 -13.12 5.56
N ASP A 500 -8.59 -12.49 5.94
CA ASP A 500 -7.66 -13.06 6.90
C ASP A 500 -8.30 -13.27 8.27
N ASN A 501 -9.18 -12.34 8.66
CA ASN A 501 -9.93 -12.41 9.91
C ASN A 501 -11.26 -13.18 9.81
N LYS A 502 -11.66 -13.62 8.61
CA LYS A 502 -12.89 -14.38 8.35
C LYS A 502 -14.17 -13.67 8.86
N VAL A 503 -14.24 -12.35 8.71
CA VAL A 503 -15.38 -11.54 9.19
C VAL A 503 -16.37 -11.17 8.08
N ALA A 504 -15.96 -11.26 6.81
CA ALA A 504 -16.79 -11.05 5.63
C ALA A 504 -16.21 -11.82 4.44
N LYS A 505 -17.03 -12.07 3.41
CA LYS A 505 -16.55 -12.58 2.11
C LYS A 505 -16.30 -11.44 1.14
N VAL A 506 -15.24 -11.53 0.33
CA VAL A 506 -14.99 -10.60 -0.77
C VAL A 506 -15.58 -11.15 -2.06
N ILE A 507 -16.37 -10.33 -2.76
CA ILE A 507 -17.05 -10.70 -4.00
C ILE A 507 -16.68 -9.72 -5.12
N GLY A 508 -16.88 -10.14 -6.37
CA GLY A 508 -16.63 -9.31 -7.55
C GLY A 508 -15.33 -9.69 -8.26
N TYR A 509 -14.41 -8.74 -8.38
CA TYR A 509 -13.17 -8.91 -9.16
C TYR A 509 -11.93 -8.60 -8.34
N LYS A 510 -10.77 -9.06 -8.84
CA LYS A 510 -9.48 -8.75 -8.22
C LYS A 510 -9.28 -7.23 -8.12
N THR A 511 -8.87 -6.75 -6.95
CA THR A 511 -8.54 -5.33 -6.71
C THR A 511 -7.33 -4.89 -7.53
N HIS A 512 -7.10 -3.57 -7.61
CA HIS A 512 -5.91 -3.02 -8.27
C HIS A 512 -4.61 -3.37 -7.54
N GLY A 513 -4.67 -3.41 -6.20
CA GLY A 513 -3.50 -3.50 -5.33
C GLY A 513 -3.28 -2.24 -4.51
N GLY A 514 -2.02 -1.88 -4.25
CA GLY A 514 -1.67 -0.83 -3.29
C GLY A 514 -1.65 -1.41 -1.89
N ALA A 515 -0.46 -1.70 -1.39
CA ALA A 515 -0.25 -2.28 -0.07
C ALA A 515 0.80 -1.52 0.72
N SER A 516 1.66 -0.76 0.06
CA SER A 516 2.66 0.07 0.71
C SER A 516 2.00 1.32 1.32
N ALA A 517 2.44 1.72 2.50
CA ALA A 517 2.25 3.11 2.94
C ALA A 517 3.05 4.03 2.01
N ILE A 518 2.70 5.31 1.98
CA ILE A 518 3.42 6.31 1.18
C ILE A 518 4.46 7.01 2.04
N ASN A 519 5.64 7.23 1.47
CA ASN A 519 6.68 8.10 2.03
C ASN A 519 7.08 9.15 1.00
N TYR A 520 7.77 10.18 1.47
CA TYR A 520 8.30 11.24 0.62
C TYR A 520 9.81 11.26 0.70
N ALA A 521 10.44 11.57 -0.43
CA ALA A 521 11.89 11.73 -0.54
C ALA A 521 12.20 13.08 -1.18
N ILE A 522 13.19 13.76 -0.61
CA ILE A 522 13.74 15.00 -1.14
C ILE A 522 14.99 14.61 -1.93
N LEU A 523 15.00 14.93 -3.22
CA LEU A 523 16.13 14.65 -4.10
C LEU A 523 17.20 15.74 -4.01
N PRO A 524 18.47 15.46 -4.39
CA PRO A 524 19.56 16.43 -4.31
C PRO A 524 19.28 17.79 -4.95
N THR A 525 18.58 17.84 -6.08
CA THR A 525 18.21 19.09 -6.77
C THR A 525 16.99 19.79 -6.16
N GLY A 526 16.44 19.24 -5.07
CA GLY A 526 15.33 19.78 -4.31
C GLY A 526 13.95 19.25 -4.72
N ASP A 527 13.86 18.36 -5.71
CA ASP A 527 12.58 17.76 -6.08
C ASP A 527 12.02 16.95 -4.92
N ILE A 528 10.71 16.93 -4.81
CA ILE A 528 10.04 16.07 -3.84
C ILE A 528 9.24 15.03 -4.61
N ILE A 529 9.51 13.77 -4.31
CA ILE A 529 8.78 12.63 -4.84
C ILE A 529 8.09 11.88 -3.71
N GLN A 530 6.92 11.34 -4.01
CA GLN A 530 6.24 10.33 -3.21
C GLN A 530 6.62 8.95 -3.73
N ILE A 531 6.87 8.01 -2.84
CA ILE A 531 7.18 6.62 -3.17
C ILE A 531 6.45 5.66 -2.23
N SER A 532 6.16 4.45 -2.74
CA SER A 532 5.79 3.30 -1.90
C SER A 532 6.88 3.00 -0.89
N SER A 533 6.55 3.00 0.41
CA SER A 533 7.51 2.81 1.49
C SER A 533 7.72 1.35 1.86
N ASN A 534 8.71 1.07 2.71
CA ASN A 534 8.93 -0.26 3.27
C ASN A 534 7.88 -0.70 4.31
N HIS A 535 6.84 0.09 4.58
CA HIS A 535 5.74 -0.37 5.43
C HIS A 535 4.65 -0.99 4.54
N VAL A 536 4.77 -2.28 4.24
CA VAL A 536 3.92 -2.97 3.26
C VAL A 536 2.92 -3.87 3.98
N PHE A 537 1.63 -3.63 3.77
CA PHE A 537 0.58 -4.56 4.23
C PHE A 537 0.65 -5.88 3.45
N SER A 538 0.34 -6.98 4.11
CA SER A 538 0.41 -8.33 3.53
C SER A 538 -0.82 -9.15 3.88
N ASP A 539 -0.91 -10.35 3.29
CA ASP A 539 -1.82 -11.36 3.83
C ASP A 539 -1.26 -11.94 5.15
N LYS A 540 -2.07 -12.77 5.83
CA LYS A 540 -1.67 -13.47 7.07
C LYS A 540 -0.45 -14.38 6.96
N ASN A 541 -0.06 -14.77 5.74
CA ASN A 541 1.11 -15.60 5.45
C ASN A 541 2.31 -14.75 5.01
N PHE A 542 2.20 -13.42 5.05
CA PHE A 542 3.19 -12.46 4.59
C PHE A 542 3.46 -12.49 3.08
N ASN A 543 2.48 -12.94 2.28
CA ASN A 543 2.52 -12.76 0.83
C ASN A 543 2.14 -11.34 0.46
N ASN A 544 2.75 -10.87 -0.63
CA ASN A 544 2.55 -9.52 -1.13
C ASN A 544 1.14 -9.32 -1.75
N ILE A 545 0.44 -8.27 -1.32
CA ILE A 545 -0.88 -7.86 -1.85
C ILE A 545 -0.84 -6.55 -2.66
N GLU A 546 0.36 -6.02 -2.94
CA GLU A 546 0.61 -4.81 -3.74
C GLU A 546 0.03 -4.90 -5.17
N PHE A 547 -0.09 -6.12 -5.68
CA PHE A 547 -0.65 -6.39 -7.01
C PHE A 547 -2.11 -6.86 -6.99
N GLY A 548 -2.81 -6.67 -5.87
CA GLY A 548 -4.25 -6.88 -5.74
C GLY A 548 -4.64 -8.18 -5.06
N VAL A 549 -5.77 -8.12 -4.37
CA VAL A 549 -6.44 -9.18 -3.62
C VAL A 549 -7.49 -9.84 -4.51
N LYS A 550 -7.46 -11.17 -4.59
CA LYS A 550 -8.49 -11.94 -5.30
C LYS A 550 -9.74 -12.04 -4.41
N PRO A 551 -10.95 -11.91 -4.96
CA PRO A 551 -12.18 -12.14 -4.21
C PRO A 551 -12.29 -13.62 -3.80
N ASP A 552 -13.08 -13.89 -2.77
CA ASP A 552 -13.48 -15.26 -2.42
C ASP A 552 -14.48 -15.81 -3.44
N ILE A 553 -15.36 -14.94 -3.95
CA ILE A 553 -16.34 -15.28 -4.99
C ILE A 553 -16.08 -14.39 -6.20
N PHE A 554 -15.49 -14.99 -7.22
CA PHE A 554 -15.12 -14.30 -8.45
C PHE A 554 -16.31 -14.23 -9.41
N PHE A 555 -16.53 -13.07 -10.04
CA PHE A 555 -17.52 -12.92 -11.09
C PHE A 555 -16.92 -13.42 -12.41
N GLU A 556 -17.57 -14.39 -13.05
CA GLU A 556 -16.99 -15.15 -14.16
C GLU A 556 -16.73 -14.32 -15.43
N GLU A 557 -17.51 -13.27 -15.67
CA GLU A 557 -17.39 -12.50 -16.90
C GLU A 557 -16.16 -11.60 -16.90
N ASP A 558 -15.68 -11.24 -18.08
CA ASP A 558 -14.59 -10.29 -18.19
C ASP A 558 -15.12 -8.88 -17.89
N ILE A 559 -14.73 -8.29 -16.77
CA ILE A 559 -15.13 -6.92 -16.40
C ILE A 559 -14.74 -5.86 -17.45
N TYR A 560 -13.76 -6.13 -18.33
CA TYR A 560 -13.44 -5.22 -19.43
C TYR A 560 -14.42 -5.34 -20.62
N LYS A 561 -15.32 -6.33 -20.59
CA LYS A 561 -16.37 -6.57 -21.59
C LYS A 561 -17.78 -6.35 -21.05
N ASN A 562 -18.03 -6.71 -19.79
CA ASN A 562 -19.32 -6.51 -19.14
C ASN A 562 -19.14 -5.90 -17.73
N GLN A 563 -19.24 -4.58 -17.66
CA GLN A 563 -19.21 -3.86 -16.38
C GLN A 563 -20.55 -3.89 -15.65
N ASP A 564 -21.66 -4.12 -16.37
CA ASP A 564 -23.02 -4.03 -15.81
C ASP A 564 -23.28 -5.10 -14.76
N GLN A 565 -22.66 -6.28 -14.90
CA GLN A 565 -22.76 -7.36 -13.92
C GLN A 565 -22.35 -6.92 -12.50
N LEU A 566 -21.41 -5.98 -12.37
CA LEU A 566 -20.96 -5.47 -11.08
C LEU A 566 -22.04 -4.66 -10.35
N TYR A 567 -23.00 -4.12 -11.09
CA TYR A 567 -24.06 -3.24 -10.59
C TYR A 567 -25.46 -3.83 -10.80
N ASP A 568 -25.57 -5.07 -11.29
CA ASP A 568 -26.84 -5.79 -11.38
C ASP A 568 -27.27 -6.29 -9.99
N LEU A 569 -28.28 -5.63 -9.44
CA LEU A 569 -28.83 -5.95 -8.12
C LEU A 569 -29.42 -7.37 -8.04
N ASN A 570 -29.95 -7.92 -9.14
CA ASN A 570 -30.44 -9.31 -9.17
C ASN A 570 -29.27 -10.29 -9.07
N TYR A 571 -28.19 -10.01 -9.80
CA TYR A 571 -27.00 -10.85 -9.77
C TYR A 571 -26.34 -10.83 -8.39
N ILE A 572 -26.17 -9.64 -7.80
CA ILE A 572 -25.65 -9.50 -6.43
C ILE A 572 -26.56 -10.24 -5.44
N GLN A 573 -27.89 -10.10 -5.56
CA GLN A 573 -28.85 -10.82 -4.73
C GLN A 573 -28.68 -12.34 -4.86
N GLN A 574 -28.56 -12.87 -6.07
CA GLN A 574 -28.37 -14.32 -6.30
C GLN A 574 -27.10 -14.83 -5.61
N ILE A 575 -25.98 -14.12 -5.76
CA ILE A 575 -24.71 -14.48 -5.14
C ILE A 575 -24.82 -14.42 -3.62
N VAL A 576 -25.32 -13.31 -3.06
CA VAL A 576 -25.44 -13.13 -1.61
C VAL A 576 -26.41 -14.16 -1.01
N ASN A 577 -27.55 -14.41 -1.66
CA ASN A 577 -28.52 -15.39 -1.17
C ASN A 577 -27.95 -16.81 -1.23
N LYS A 578 -27.19 -17.18 -2.28
CA LYS A 578 -26.52 -18.48 -2.34
C LYS A 578 -25.60 -18.72 -1.14
N GLU A 579 -24.88 -17.68 -0.72
CA GLU A 579 -23.93 -17.76 0.39
C GLU A 579 -24.56 -17.67 1.79
N THR A 580 -25.73 -17.04 1.90
CA THR A 580 -26.39 -16.76 3.17
C THR A 580 -27.59 -17.66 3.45
N ASN A 581 -28.10 -18.38 2.45
CA ASN A 581 -29.21 -19.28 2.63
C ASN A 581 -28.77 -20.56 3.34
N GLU A 582 -29.17 -20.71 4.61
CA GLU A 582 -29.01 -21.93 5.40
C GLU A 582 -29.70 -23.14 4.73
N GLU A 583 -30.82 -22.95 4.01
CA GLU A 583 -31.51 -24.04 3.28
C GLU A 583 -30.76 -24.50 2.03
N ALA A 584 -29.84 -23.69 1.49
CA ALA A 584 -28.94 -24.10 0.40
C ALA A 584 -27.76 -24.94 0.89
N LYS A 585 -27.55 -25.02 2.22
CA LYS A 585 -26.65 -25.99 2.85
C LYS A 585 -27.44 -27.30 3.06
N GLN A 586 -27.72 -28.04 1.99
CA GLN A 586 -28.51 -29.26 2.10
C GLN A 586 -27.79 -30.31 2.95
N ASP A 587 -28.49 -30.80 3.99
CA ASP A 587 -28.12 -31.99 4.76
C ASP A 587 -27.87 -33.16 3.81
N ILE A 588 -26.72 -33.83 3.96
CA ILE A 588 -26.27 -34.91 3.09
C ILE A 588 -26.91 -36.26 3.45
N SER A 589 -27.72 -36.31 4.51
CA SER A 589 -28.39 -37.53 5.00
C SER A 589 -29.22 -38.23 3.92
N PHE A 590 -29.87 -37.48 3.01
CA PHE A 590 -30.68 -38.07 1.95
C PHE A 590 -29.85 -38.73 0.82
N LEU A 591 -28.58 -38.36 0.67
CA LEU A 591 -27.67 -38.95 -0.32
C LEU A 591 -27.23 -40.36 0.07
N ILE A 592 -27.33 -40.70 1.37
CA ILE A 592 -26.81 -41.93 1.96
C ILE A 592 -27.96 -42.70 2.60
N LYS A 593 -28.73 -43.42 1.77
CA LYS A 593 -29.80 -44.30 2.25
C LYS A 593 -29.26 -45.58 2.87
N ASN A 594 -28.09 -46.04 2.43
CA ASN A 594 -27.46 -47.28 2.87
C ASN A 594 -26.04 -46.97 3.38
N PRO A 595 -25.87 -46.71 4.69
CA PRO A 595 -24.56 -46.42 5.27
C PRO A 595 -23.68 -47.67 5.40
N ASN A 596 -24.27 -48.88 5.39
CA ASN A 596 -23.52 -50.13 5.40
C ASN A 596 -23.19 -50.57 3.96
N LEU A 597 -21.90 -50.54 3.61
CA LEU A 597 -21.39 -50.89 2.29
C LEU A 597 -21.23 -52.40 2.08
N GLY A 598 -21.24 -53.19 3.16
CA GLY A 598 -21.06 -54.64 3.16
C GLY A 598 -19.59 -55.06 3.08
N LEU A 599 -19.36 -56.26 2.55
CA LEU A 599 -18.04 -56.86 2.43
C LEU A 599 -17.23 -56.23 1.28
N LEU A 600 -16.04 -55.70 1.60
CA LEU A 600 -15.10 -55.11 0.65
C LEU A 600 -13.81 -55.93 0.57
N LYS A 601 -13.25 -56.02 -0.64
CA LYS A 601 -11.97 -56.67 -0.93
C LYS A 601 -10.76 -55.84 -0.51
N SER A 602 -10.94 -54.52 -0.39
CA SER A 602 -9.91 -53.55 -0.05
C SER A 602 -10.52 -52.38 0.73
N SER A 603 -9.72 -51.78 1.60
CA SER A 603 -10.09 -50.56 2.35
C SER A 603 -9.63 -49.27 1.66
N ASP A 604 -9.04 -49.35 0.46
CA ASP A 604 -8.60 -48.15 -0.26
C ASP A 604 -9.77 -47.21 -0.62
N PHE A 605 -9.43 -45.93 -0.80
CA PHE A 605 -10.41 -44.88 -0.98
C PHE A 605 -11.23 -45.04 -2.28
N VAL A 606 -10.65 -45.70 -3.30
CA VAL A 606 -11.32 -45.96 -4.58
C VAL A 606 -12.40 -47.03 -4.42
N SER A 607 -12.07 -48.16 -3.79
CA SER A 607 -12.99 -49.26 -3.50
C SER A 607 -14.15 -48.80 -2.62
N LEU A 608 -13.86 -47.94 -1.63
CA LEU A 608 -14.85 -47.33 -0.76
C LEU A 608 -15.81 -46.42 -1.55
N TYR A 609 -15.28 -45.58 -2.43
CA TYR A 609 -16.08 -44.68 -3.27
C TYR A 609 -16.98 -45.45 -4.25
N GLU A 610 -16.45 -46.51 -4.89
CA GLU A 610 -17.24 -47.35 -5.80
C GLU A 610 -18.37 -48.07 -5.06
N ALA A 611 -18.09 -48.64 -3.88
CA ALA A 611 -19.10 -49.29 -3.05
C ALA A 611 -20.18 -48.30 -2.58
N LEU A 612 -19.78 -47.09 -2.19
CA LEU A 612 -20.68 -46.01 -1.80
C LEU A 612 -21.63 -45.64 -2.94
N LYS A 613 -21.11 -45.45 -4.16
CA LYS A 613 -21.89 -45.15 -5.36
C LYS A 613 -22.84 -46.28 -5.75
N ASN A 614 -22.36 -47.53 -5.66
CA ASN A 614 -23.16 -48.71 -5.99
C ASN A 614 -24.32 -48.93 -5.00
N LYS A 615 -24.10 -48.69 -3.70
CA LYS A 615 -25.11 -48.86 -2.65
C LYS A 615 -26.07 -47.68 -2.53
N ASN A 616 -25.66 -46.51 -3.04
CA ASN A 616 -26.43 -45.27 -2.99
C ASN A 616 -26.54 -44.68 -4.41
N PRO A 617 -27.49 -45.14 -5.25
CA PRO A 617 -27.58 -44.71 -6.66
C PRO A 617 -27.78 -43.21 -6.86
N ASN A 618 -28.31 -42.49 -5.85
CA ASN A 618 -28.49 -41.04 -5.87
C ASN A 618 -27.22 -40.27 -5.45
N PHE A 619 -26.15 -40.98 -5.05
CA PHE A 619 -24.87 -40.38 -4.68
C PHE A 619 -24.12 -39.95 -5.96
N ASN A 620 -24.21 -38.67 -6.29
CA ASN A 620 -23.61 -38.10 -7.51
C ASN A 620 -22.44 -37.14 -7.23
N ILE A 621 -21.76 -37.33 -6.10
CA ILE A 621 -20.59 -36.52 -5.72
C ILE A 621 -19.34 -37.08 -6.41
N ALA A 622 -18.54 -36.21 -7.04
CA ALA A 622 -17.31 -36.61 -7.69
C ALA A 622 -16.28 -37.08 -6.66
N PHE A 623 -15.39 -38.01 -7.05
CA PHE A 623 -14.36 -38.55 -6.18
C PHE A 623 -13.46 -37.45 -5.57
N ASP A 624 -13.10 -36.44 -6.39
CA ASP A 624 -12.20 -35.35 -5.98
C ASP A 624 -12.86 -34.36 -4.99
N ASP A 625 -14.19 -34.41 -4.90
CA ASP A 625 -14.99 -33.62 -3.96
C ASP A 625 -15.19 -34.34 -2.61
N LEU A 626 -14.50 -35.47 -2.36
CA LEU A 626 -14.50 -36.16 -1.08
C LEU A 626 -13.12 -36.09 -0.41
N GLU A 627 -13.14 -35.90 0.90
CA GLU A 627 -11.98 -35.85 1.78
C GLU A 627 -12.09 -36.93 2.84
N PHE A 628 -11.10 -37.83 2.90
CA PHE A 628 -11.01 -38.79 3.99
C PHE A 628 -10.75 -38.09 5.33
N GLN A 629 -11.51 -38.41 6.38
CA GLN A 629 -11.31 -37.87 7.72
C GLN A 629 -10.70 -38.91 8.67
N SER A 630 -11.33 -40.08 8.78
CA SER A 630 -10.87 -41.12 9.71
C SER A 630 -11.45 -42.49 9.35
N ILE A 631 -10.79 -43.55 9.81
CA ILE A 631 -11.29 -44.92 9.79
C ILE A 631 -11.00 -45.57 11.14
N ASN A 632 -12.00 -46.21 11.74
CA ASN A 632 -11.90 -46.86 13.05
C ASN A 632 -12.43 -48.28 12.95
N LYS A 633 -11.72 -49.26 13.52
CA LYS A 633 -12.23 -50.62 13.68
C LYS A 633 -13.34 -50.61 14.74
N ILE A 634 -14.46 -51.25 14.47
CA ILE A 634 -15.56 -51.35 15.42
C ILE A 634 -15.21 -52.40 16.50
N PRO A 635 -15.22 -52.06 17.79
CA PRO A 635 -14.92 -53.01 18.87
C PRO A 635 -15.92 -54.17 18.88
N ASN A 636 -15.44 -55.39 19.19
CA ASN A 636 -16.24 -56.62 19.32
C ASN A 636 -16.89 -57.20 18.05
N GLU A 637 -16.68 -56.58 16.87
CA GLU A 637 -17.11 -57.09 15.56
C GLU A 637 -15.90 -57.64 14.77
N LYS A 638 -16.00 -58.84 14.18
CA LYS A 638 -14.89 -59.44 13.40
C LYS A 638 -14.80 -58.75 12.03
N ASN A 639 -13.76 -57.93 11.85
CA ASN A 639 -13.40 -57.24 10.60
C ASN A 639 -14.36 -56.12 10.14
N GLU A 640 -15.11 -55.49 11.04
CA GLU A 640 -15.92 -54.30 10.72
C GLU A 640 -15.22 -52.98 11.03
N TYR A 641 -15.49 -51.98 10.21
CA TYR A 641 -14.88 -50.64 10.25
C TYR A 641 -15.92 -49.54 10.02
N GLU A 642 -15.80 -48.43 10.75
CA GLU A 642 -16.46 -47.16 10.48
C GLU A 642 -15.48 -46.22 9.77
N VAL A 643 -15.88 -45.62 8.65
CA VAL A 643 -15.13 -44.57 7.96
C VAL A 643 -15.92 -43.28 7.91
N SER A 644 -15.24 -42.17 8.14
CA SER A 644 -15.78 -40.81 8.04
C SER A 644 -15.19 -40.09 6.83
N LEU A 645 -16.05 -39.58 5.95
CA LEU A 645 -15.70 -38.83 4.74
C LEU A 645 -16.34 -37.45 4.77
N LYS A 646 -15.62 -36.39 4.39
CA LYS A 646 -16.14 -35.02 4.30
C LYS A 646 -16.27 -34.59 2.85
N ILE A 647 -17.32 -33.85 2.51
CA ILE A 647 -17.49 -33.29 1.16
C ILE A 647 -16.77 -31.95 1.05
N LYS A 648 -15.96 -31.77 0.00
CA LYS A 648 -15.29 -30.52 -0.37
C LYS A 648 -16.23 -29.68 -1.23
N ASP A 649 -16.55 -28.49 -0.74
CA ASP A 649 -17.49 -27.53 -1.32
C ASP A 649 -16.88 -26.78 -2.52
N ASN A 650 -16.59 -27.49 -3.61
CA ASN A 650 -16.10 -26.84 -4.82
C ASN A 650 -17.16 -26.71 -5.92
N ASN A 651 -18.18 -27.60 -5.98
CA ASN A 651 -19.24 -27.56 -7.00
C ASN A 651 -20.55 -28.28 -6.63
N THR A 652 -20.66 -28.95 -5.48
CA THR A 652 -21.69 -29.99 -5.26
C THR A 652 -22.98 -29.52 -4.58
N ASN A 653 -23.11 -28.26 -4.14
CA ASN A 653 -24.22 -27.76 -3.30
C ASN A 653 -24.44 -28.58 -1.99
N TYR A 654 -23.54 -29.51 -1.65
CA TYR A 654 -23.61 -30.41 -0.50
C TYR A 654 -22.41 -30.21 0.42
N PHE A 655 -22.64 -30.17 1.73
CA PHE A 655 -21.57 -30.03 2.71
C PHE A 655 -21.88 -30.84 3.98
N GLY A 656 -20.89 -31.59 4.48
CA GLY A 656 -20.99 -32.35 5.73
C GLY A 656 -20.07 -33.56 5.77
N THR A 657 -20.20 -34.36 6.83
CA THR A 657 -19.44 -35.60 7.03
C THR A 657 -20.37 -36.81 6.94
N ILE A 658 -20.04 -37.75 6.06
CA ILE A 658 -20.70 -39.04 5.90
C ILE A 658 -19.97 -40.07 6.75
N LYS A 659 -20.72 -40.86 7.51
CA LYS A 659 -20.21 -42.06 8.18
C LYS A 659 -20.71 -43.31 7.47
N LEU A 660 -19.81 -44.22 7.15
CA LEU A 660 -20.10 -45.48 6.47
C LEU A 660 -19.52 -46.65 7.27
N ILE A 661 -20.18 -47.79 7.22
CA ILE A 661 -19.75 -49.03 7.85
C ILE A 661 -19.45 -50.07 6.76
N PHE A 662 -18.37 -50.84 6.91
CA PHE A 662 -18.05 -51.94 5.99
C PHE A 662 -17.26 -53.03 6.68
N SER A 663 -17.23 -54.22 6.07
CA SER A 663 -16.44 -55.37 6.54
C SER A 663 -15.32 -55.68 5.56
N LEU A 664 -14.16 -56.15 6.04
CA LEU A 664 -13.05 -56.59 5.19
C LEU A 664 -12.93 -58.12 5.11
N GLU A 665 -12.64 -58.63 3.91
CA GLU A 665 -12.25 -60.03 3.71
C GLU A 665 -11.01 -60.39 4.56
N GLU A 666 -10.91 -61.65 5.03
CA GLU A 666 -9.89 -62.10 6.01
C GLU A 666 -8.43 -61.88 5.57
N ASN A 667 -8.18 -61.62 4.28
CA ASN A 667 -6.86 -61.40 3.69
C ASN A 667 -6.66 -59.98 3.12
N ALA A 668 -7.55 -59.03 3.43
CA ALA A 668 -7.46 -57.67 2.90
C ALA A 668 -6.26 -56.90 3.48
N LYS A 669 -5.55 -56.13 2.63
CA LYS A 669 -4.41 -55.32 3.06
C LYS A 669 -4.84 -54.19 4.02
N PRO A 670 -4.03 -53.87 5.05
CA PRO A 670 -4.31 -52.76 5.95
C PRO A 670 -4.25 -51.41 5.22
N PHE A 671 -5.13 -50.50 5.63
CA PHE A 671 -5.35 -49.19 5.02
C PHE A 671 -4.10 -48.27 5.09
N ASN A 672 -3.77 -47.61 3.97
CA ASN A 672 -2.80 -46.51 3.92
C ASN A 672 -3.50 -45.24 3.39
N PRO A 673 -3.75 -44.22 4.24
CA PRO A 673 -4.48 -42.99 3.85
C PRO A 673 -3.76 -42.15 2.78
N ASN A 674 -2.49 -42.42 2.50
CA ASN A 674 -1.65 -41.64 1.57
C ASN A 674 -1.21 -42.44 0.32
N GLY A 675 -1.94 -43.49 -0.08
CA GLY A 675 -1.62 -44.29 -1.27
C GLY A 675 -1.72 -43.50 -2.58
N ASN A 676 -0.58 -42.95 -3.01
CA ASN A 676 -0.20 -42.38 -4.31
C ASN A 676 -1.30 -41.92 -5.28
N THR A 677 -1.41 -40.59 -5.40
CA THR A 677 -2.05 -39.84 -6.50
C THR A 677 -1.25 -39.88 -7.82
N GLU A 678 -0.18 -40.66 -7.92
CA GLU A 678 0.71 -40.67 -9.10
C GLU A 678 0.22 -41.51 -10.29
N ASP A 679 -0.71 -42.45 -10.10
CA ASP A 679 -1.18 -43.34 -11.20
C ASP A 679 -2.36 -42.79 -12.05
N ARG A 680 -2.78 -41.53 -11.83
CA ARG A 680 -3.96 -40.96 -12.52
C ARG A 680 -3.67 -40.03 -13.71
N ASN A 681 -2.41 -39.65 -13.95
CA ASN A 681 -2.09 -38.68 -15.00
C ASN A 681 -1.95 -39.25 -16.42
N GLU A 682 -2.15 -40.55 -16.64
CA GLU A 682 -1.92 -41.17 -17.96
C GLU A 682 -3.19 -41.55 -18.75
N LYS A 683 -4.38 -41.60 -18.14
CA LYS A 683 -5.59 -42.05 -18.86
C LYS A 683 -6.55 -40.95 -19.32
N ASP A 684 -6.53 -39.77 -18.71
CA ASP A 684 -7.48 -38.68 -19.06
C ASP A 684 -6.94 -37.62 -20.02
N LYS A 685 -5.65 -37.68 -20.41
CA LYS A 685 -5.08 -36.78 -21.43
C LYS A 685 -5.47 -37.10 -22.88
N ASN A 686 -6.09 -38.25 -23.15
CA ASN A 686 -6.35 -38.71 -24.51
C ASN A 686 -7.76 -38.43 -25.08
N ASN A 687 -8.65 -37.74 -24.34
CA ASN A 687 -10.04 -37.56 -24.78
C ASN A 687 -10.54 -36.10 -24.89
N ALA A 688 -9.71 -35.09 -24.63
CA ALA A 688 -10.17 -33.69 -24.62
C ALA A 688 -9.81 -32.86 -25.86
N ASP A 689 -9.20 -33.45 -26.90
CA ASP A 689 -8.68 -32.69 -28.07
C ASP A 689 -9.39 -32.98 -29.40
N LYS A 690 -10.62 -33.49 -29.35
CA LYS A 690 -11.47 -33.67 -30.54
C LYS A 690 -12.87 -33.17 -30.25
N ASN A 691 -13.07 -31.86 -30.37
CA ASN A 691 -14.32 -31.24 -30.88
C ASN A 691 -14.38 -29.74 -30.52
N ARG A 692 -14.01 -28.85 -31.45
CA ARG A 692 -14.86 -27.74 -31.97
C ARG A 692 -14.07 -26.70 -32.78
N PRO A 693 -14.73 -25.96 -33.70
CA PRO A 693 -14.20 -25.68 -35.02
C PRO A 693 -13.60 -24.28 -35.18
N LYS A 694 -12.63 -24.20 -36.10
CA LYS A 694 -12.08 -22.97 -36.66
C LYS A 694 -13.15 -22.25 -37.49
N ASN A 695 -13.42 -20.98 -37.18
CA ASN A 695 -14.04 -20.05 -38.14
C ASN A 695 -13.32 -18.70 -38.13
N LYS A 696 -12.56 -18.47 -39.20
CA LYS A 696 -12.03 -17.16 -39.61
C LYS A 696 -13.14 -16.40 -40.33
N LYS A 697 -13.47 -15.18 -39.89
CA LYS A 697 -14.02 -14.14 -40.78
C LYS A 697 -13.44 -12.77 -40.43
N THR A 698 -12.72 -12.25 -41.40
CA THR A 698 -12.22 -10.88 -41.54
C THR A 698 -13.39 -9.97 -41.96
N LEU A 699 -13.54 -8.78 -41.37
CA LEU A 699 -14.24 -7.68 -42.04
C LEU A 699 -13.76 -6.31 -41.55
N ARG A 700 -13.41 -5.46 -42.51
CA ARG A 700 -13.03 -4.03 -42.41
C ARG A 700 -14.29 -3.15 -42.41
N ILE A 701 -14.32 -2.08 -41.62
CA ILE A 701 -15.22 -0.90 -41.75
C ILE A 701 -14.41 0.32 -41.27
N ILE A 702 -13.83 1.16 -42.15
CA ILE A 702 -14.32 2.42 -42.75
C ILE A 702 -14.86 3.43 -41.71
N LEU A 703 -14.02 4.45 -41.44
CA LEU A 703 -14.31 5.67 -40.67
C LEU A 703 -15.32 6.55 -41.41
N GLY A 704 -16.43 6.89 -40.73
CA GLY A 704 -17.37 7.93 -41.13
C GLY A 704 -17.37 9.06 -40.11
N ILE A 705 -16.90 10.22 -40.52
CA ILE A 705 -16.88 11.47 -39.76
C ILE A 705 -18.26 12.12 -39.86
N PHE A 706 -18.90 12.42 -38.73
CA PHE A 706 -19.87 13.52 -38.65
C PHE A 706 -19.69 14.22 -37.31
N GLY A 707 -19.01 15.36 -37.36
CA GLY A 707 -19.02 16.37 -36.32
C GLY A 707 -19.92 17.53 -36.70
N SER A 708 -20.08 18.42 -35.73
CA SER A 708 -20.58 19.79 -35.81
C SER A 708 -22.09 20.00 -35.68
N LEU A 709 -22.47 20.47 -34.48
CA LEU A 709 -23.44 21.57 -34.27
C LEU A 709 -23.45 22.04 -32.79
N LEU A 710 -22.99 21.23 -31.84
CA LEU A 710 -22.94 21.56 -30.40
C LEU A 710 -21.70 22.36 -29.93
N VAL A 711 -20.64 22.42 -30.76
CA VAL A 711 -19.38 23.11 -30.38
C VAL A 711 -19.45 24.62 -30.65
N ILE A 712 -20.31 25.06 -31.57
CA ILE A 712 -20.45 26.49 -31.91
C ILE A 712 -21.32 27.22 -30.87
N SER A 713 -22.29 26.54 -30.25
CA SER A 713 -23.13 27.13 -29.20
C SER A 713 -22.38 27.33 -27.87
N LEU A 714 -21.45 26.43 -27.53
CA LEU A 714 -20.69 26.53 -26.28
C LEU A 714 -19.66 27.69 -26.31
N ILE A 715 -19.07 27.95 -27.47
CA ILE A 715 -18.09 29.05 -27.64
C ILE A 715 -18.79 30.43 -27.52
N LEU A 716 -20.02 30.56 -28.03
CA LEU A 716 -20.79 31.80 -27.90
C LEU A 716 -21.21 32.09 -26.44
N VAL A 717 -21.51 31.06 -25.65
CA VAL A 717 -21.84 31.21 -24.22
C VAL A 717 -20.61 31.62 -23.39
N ILE A 718 -19.44 31.08 -23.71
CA ILE A 718 -18.19 31.42 -23.01
C ILE A 718 -17.76 32.86 -23.35
N VAL A 719 -17.86 33.28 -24.61
CA VAL A 719 -17.58 34.67 -25.01
C VAL A 719 -18.54 35.66 -24.34
N PHE A 720 -19.83 35.30 -24.22
CA PHE A 720 -20.82 36.12 -23.52
C PHE A 720 -20.53 36.26 -22.01
N LEU A 721 -20.10 35.18 -21.35
CA LEU A 721 -19.73 35.20 -19.93
C LEU A 721 -18.47 36.03 -19.65
N VAL A 722 -17.46 35.94 -20.53
CA VAL A 722 -16.22 36.74 -20.41
C VAL A 722 -16.49 38.24 -20.59
N LEU A 723 -17.38 38.62 -21.52
CA LEU A 723 -17.78 40.02 -21.70
C LEU A 723 -18.58 40.56 -20.50
N LYS A 724 -19.38 39.72 -19.84
CA LYS A 724 -20.15 40.10 -18.65
C LYS A 724 -19.26 40.27 -17.40
N LEU A 725 -18.18 39.51 -17.29
CA LEU A 725 -17.20 39.63 -16.21
C LEU A 725 -16.28 40.85 -16.37
N LYS A 726 -15.93 41.25 -17.60
CA LYS A 726 -15.19 42.49 -17.86
C LYS A 726 -15.98 43.77 -17.56
N LYS A 727 -17.32 43.73 -17.58
CA LYS A 727 -18.16 44.88 -17.22
C LYS A 727 -18.31 45.09 -15.71
N LYS A 728 -17.98 44.09 -14.87
CA LYS A 728 -18.04 44.18 -13.41
C LYS A 728 -16.76 44.68 -12.74
N THR A 729 -15.68 44.85 -13.50
CA THR A 729 -14.38 45.35 -13.00
C THR A 729 -14.14 46.84 -13.33
N LYS A 730 -15.15 47.53 -13.85
CA LYS A 730 -15.20 49.00 -13.95
C LYS A 730 -16.48 49.50 -13.27
N GLN A 731 -16.51 49.44 -11.94
CA GLN A 731 -17.37 50.25 -11.08
C GLN A 731 -16.77 50.32 -9.69
#